data_AF-A0A8S2UIA2-F1
#
_entry.id   AF-A0A8S2UIA2-F1
#
_cell.length_a   1.000
_cell.length_b   1.000
_cell.length_c   1.000
_cell.angle_alpha   90.00
_cell.angle_beta   90.00
_cell.angle_gamma   90.00
#
_symmetry.space_group_name_H-M   'P 1'
#
loop_
_entity.id
_entity.type
_entity.pdbx_description
1 polymer ?
#
loop_
_entity_poly.entity_id
_entity_poly.type
_entity_poly.pdbx_seq_one_letter_code
_entity_poly.pdbx_strand_id
1 'polypeptide(L)'
;MSPQHYFCLLCISSSVFQNYRTLFTHIRNEHREKSTFNIRCELDVSCGSRYSSFDSYRRHIYRCHRFLIDSFDNNDTPSPNTYDIVDDLENLFSHPTFSDESYAVNDPESCIYPDEELDDTDRELLNFDSTAVAIANERVNFGKLAQFYTRFLLELREYHLLPQSVVQSISSKICSSFDIIIILVKTKASSSFISIIDMEAVFTHVSFIINSVSKSEYNFLKQCKNYFDYQPPTEIKLTTNEELAYYIPLKQSLFCVLQMANGIGITNPIGAKKDSHEFTCFYYLLDDLPDIVRSQVNSIGLHCICYTKHLNNDNNRSILMNILVEDLNKVQTEGITIPCLSSRIYFVFSTLSGDNLASNEVAGFQKSFSSGSFCRHCFVTYEQRHIPLTDISFLPRTRIKHDMIVNKVIANNDGQIIQGVKNESWLKDLIGFHATESLPPDMMHDIAEGVCPLIINALLNEVIQQRLLTYSNIEQRTSCFIYGFYDSSNKPPPVKRQQLTHSTIAGTASQKRCLFRLFPIIFHDIIDDLTLLPLYTILREIISYIYANPLRKSWLPYLDGLCKQFHCLMIEHLPARVTPKVHFLTEYTRSIEMHGLPILNSCMRFEAKHLYFKQIAIRTFNFKNPLLTLTKRHQLRYCMLNNSNSFCYSSSITVRSSKSIKWSKLSIPVRRLLINFINETDLIYECTSIYYHHMNVRTGSIVVHHLAHAEEIPIFCQIHHLLNIQEKTTTIAEMLNTISFDENLWSYEVEFSGTLVTIDIEHCFDIHPHC
;
A
#
# COMPACT_ATOMS: atom_id res chain seq x y z
N MET A 1 1.22 17.11 52.34
CA MET A 1 1.97 18.38 52.37
C MET A 1 2.12 18.85 50.94
N SER A 2 1.52 19.97 50.57
CA SER A 2 2.01 20.76 49.42
C SER A 2 3.33 21.44 49.83
N PRO A 3 4.25 21.63 48.89
CA PRO A 3 4.19 22.82 48.04
C PRO A 3 4.19 22.47 46.53
N GLN A 4 3.31 23.11 45.76
CA GLN A 4 3.31 23.05 44.29
C GLN A 4 4.44 23.94 43.72
N HIS A 5 5.68 23.53 43.94
CA HIS A 5 6.84 24.27 43.43
C HIS A 5 7.97 23.31 43.03
N TYR A 6 8.65 23.62 41.93
CA TYR A 6 9.81 22.90 41.46
C TYR A 6 11.11 23.62 41.86
N PHE A 7 12.21 22.86 41.92
CA PHE A 7 13.53 23.37 42.35
C PHE A 7 14.61 23.03 41.33
N CYS A 8 15.58 23.94 41.13
CA CYS A 8 16.76 23.64 40.32
C CYS A 8 17.80 22.89 41.15
N LEU A 9 17.98 21.60 40.87
CA LEU A 9 18.99 20.73 41.51
C LEU A 9 20.45 21.12 41.18
N LEU A 10 20.67 22.13 40.32
CA LEU A 10 21.99 22.59 39.89
C LEU A 10 22.38 23.96 40.46
N CYS A 11 21.47 24.67 41.14
CA CYS A 11 21.77 25.93 41.82
C CYS A 11 22.24 25.71 43.26
N ILE A 12 23.14 26.58 43.72
CA ILE A 12 23.58 26.64 45.12
C ILE A 12 22.53 27.38 45.98
N SER A 13 21.83 28.36 45.41
CA SER A 13 20.61 28.93 45.96
C SER A 13 19.41 28.08 45.52
N SER A 14 18.55 27.68 46.45
CA SER A 14 17.33 26.92 46.16
C SER A 14 16.26 27.80 45.53
N SER A 15 16.45 28.12 44.25
CA SER A 15 15.49 28.83 43.39
C SER A 15 14.22 28.01 43.21
N VAL A 16 13.08 28.68 43.35
CA VAL A 16 11.74 28.09 43.43
C VAL A 16 10.96 28.48 42.17
N PHE A 17 10.42 27.49 41.45
CA PHE A 17 9.74 27.67 40.16
C PHE A 17 8.29 27.23 40.24
N GLN A 18 7.37 28.02 39.68
CA GLN A 18 5.93 27.80 39.76
C GLN A 18 5.43 26.70 38.82
N ASN A 19 6.13 26.45 37.70
CA ASN A 19 5.78 25.43 36.72
C ASN A 19 7.04 24.83 36.09
N TYR A 20 6.91 23.68 35.41
CA TYR A 20 8.06 22.98 34.87
C TYR A 20 8.68 23.70 33.67
N ARG A 21 7.87 24.47 32.92
CA ARG A 21 8.34 25.34 31.82
C ARG A 21 9.34 26.40 32.29
N THR A 22 9.06 27.10 33.39
CA THR A 22 9.97 28.12 33.95
C THR A 22 11.25 27.51 34.51
N LEU A 23 11.17 26.34 35.16
CA LEU A 23 12.35 25.56 35.55
C LEU A 23 13.23 25.22 34.33
N PHE A 24 12.63 24.74 33.24
CA PHE A 24 13.37 24.40 32.02
C PHE A 24 13.99 25.62 31.33
N THR A 25 13.31 26.76 31.27
CA THR A 25 13.91 28.00 30.75
C THR A 25 15.11 28.43 31.61
N HIS A 26 15.00 28.33 32.94
CA HIS A 26 16.11 28.59 33.84
C HIS A 26 17.29 27.62 33.65
N ILE A 27 17.06 26.30 33.64
CA ILE A 27 18.14 25.32 33.44
C ILE A 27 18.80 25.50 32.06
N ARG A 28 18.01 25.81 31.02
CA ARG A 28 18.52 26.11 29.68
C ARG A 28 19.45 27.32 29.67
N ASN A 29 19.05 28.41 30.31
CA ASN A 29 19.79 29.67 30.25
C ASN A 29 20.98 29.70 31.23
N GLU A 30 20.81 29.16 32.43
CA GLU A 30 21.80 29.25 33.52
C GLU A 30 22.74 28.06 33.62
N HIS A 31 22.41 26.90 33.03
CA HIS A 31 23.17 25.65 33.25
C HIS A 31 23.57 24.89 31.99
N ARG A 32 22.90 25.06 30.84
CA ARG A 32 23.12 24.25 29.62
C ARG A 32 24.58 24.17 29.18
N GLU A 33 25.33 25.28 29.27
CA GLU A 33 26.70 25.39 28.77
C GLU A 33 27.77 25.17 29.86
N LYS A 34 27.37 24.83 31.10
CA LYS A 34 28.33 24.52 32.17
C LYS A 34 28.98 23.17 31.89
N SER A 35 30.32 23.15 31.83
CA SER A 35 31.14 21.96 31.53
C SER A 35 30.97 20.79 32.50
N THR A 36 30.30 21.00 33.63
CA THR A 36 30.01 20.02 34.68
C THR A 36 28.52 19.67 34.81
N PHE A 37 27.70 19.95 33.79
CA PHE A 37 26.27 19.62 33.81
C PHE A 37 26.03 18.12 34.09
N ASN A 38 25.43 17.82 35.24
CA ASN A 38 25.03 16.47 35.62
C ASN A 38 23.80 16.56 36.51
N ILE A 39 22.64 16.17 35.98
CA ILE A 39 21.35 16.25 36.67
C ILE A 39 20.72 14.87 36.81
N ARG A 40 20.09 14.62 37.95
CA ARG A 40 19.32 13.41 38.23
C ARG A 40 17.84 13.71 38.12
N CYS A 41 17.07 12.83 37.46
CA CYS A 41 15.63 12.86 37.50
C CYS A 41 15.12 12.31 38.83
N GLU A 42 14.39 13.14 39.56
CA GLU A 42 13.77 12.82 40.86
C GLU A 42 12.25 13.09 40.85
N LEU A 43 11.64 13.21 39.66
CA LEU A 43 10.17 13.34 39.51
C LEU A 43 9.41 12.07 39.90
N ASP A 44 10.08 10.92 39.88
CA ASP A 44 9.53 9.63 40.28
C ASP A 44 10.61 8.87 41.06
N VAL A 45 10.23 8.31 42.21
CA VAL A 45 11.09 7.52 43.11
C VAL A 45 11.71 6.31 42.38
N SER A 46 11.04 5.79 41.36
CA SER A 46 11.49 4.67 40.52
C SER A 46 12.42 5.07 39.37
N CYS A 47 12.51 6.35 39.01
CA CYS A 47 13.25 6.78 37.82
C CYS A 47 14.76 6.90 38.05
N GLY A 48 15.18 7.80 38.96
CA GLY A 48 16.57 8.01 39.38
C GLY A 48 17.63 8.30 38.30
N SER A 49 17.23 8.48 37.03
CA SER A 49 18.09 8.51 35.85
C SER A 49 18.98 9.76 35.80
N ARG A 50 20.20 9.66 35.27
CA ARG A 50 21.20 10.77 35.26
C ARG A 50 21.54 11.21 33.84
N TYR A 51 21.75 12.51 33.65
CA TYR A 51 21.98 13.14 32.35
C TYR A 51 23.13 14.15 32.39
N SER A 52 24.07 14.01 31.46
CA SER A 52 25.22 14.90 31.27
C SER A 52 24.97 16.07 30.31
N SER A 53 23.74 16.21 29.77
CA SER A 53 23.34 17.37 28.98
C SER A 53 21.87 17.73 29.18
N PHE A 54 21.56 19.03 29.12
CA PHE A 54 20.21 19.54 29.31
C PHE A 54 19.22 18.99 28.27
N ASP A 55 19.61 18.92 26.99
CA ASP A 55 18.71 18.46 25.94
C ASP A 55 18.37 16.96 26.04
N SER A 56 19.26 16.14 26.62
CA SER A 56 18.95 14.74 26.95
C SER A 56 18.03 14.61 28.16
N TYR A 57 18.27 15.42 29.22
CA TYR A 57 17.35 15.51 30.36
C TYR A 57 15.95 15.96 29.93
N ARG A 58 15.85 17.05 29.16
CA ARG A 58 14.59 17.59 28.61
C ARG A 58 13.80 16.54 27.82
N ARG A 59 14.46 15.81 26.91
CA ARG A 59 13.84 14.72 26.13
C ARG A 59 13.35 13.58 27.00
N HIS A 60 14.08 13.22 28.05
CA HIS A 60 13.64 12.18 28.99
C HIS A 60 12.38 12.60 29.75
N ILE A 61 12.32 13.81 30.30
CA ILE A 61 11.14 14.26 31.07
C ILE A 61 9.89 14.26 30.19
N TYR A 62 9.95 14.82 28.98
CA TYR A 62 8.82 14.83 28.05
C TYR A 62 8.45 13.45 27.47
N ARG A 63 9.28 12.41 27.66
CA ARG A 63 8.97 11.02 27.24
C ARG A 63 8.47 10.14 28.38
N CYS A 64 9.07 10.26 29.56
CA CYS A 64 8.83 9.37 30.69
C CYS A 64 7.92 9.96 31.77
N HIS A 65 7.84 11.29 31.85
CA HIS A 65 7.17 12.00 32.94
C HIS A 65 6.21 13.11 32.46
N ARG A 66 5.88 13.14 31.16
CA ARG A 66 4.98 14.15 30.57
C ARG A 66 3.64 14.25 31.32
N PHE A 67 3.02 13.11 31.61
CA PHE A 67 1.78 13.07 32.38
C PHE A 67 1.90 13.71 33.78
N LEU A 68 3.05 13.58 34.44
CA LEU A 68 3.29 14.20 35.74
C LEU A 68 3.39 15.72 35.60
N ILE A 69 4.27 16.23 34.72
CA ILE A 69 4.44 17.68 34.55
C ILE A 69 3.16 18.35 34.03
N ASP A 70 2.44 17.72 33.09
CA ASP A 70 1.17 18.24 32.57
C ASP A 70 0.09 18.21 33.68
N SER A 71 0.10 17.25 34.61
CA SER A 71 -0.86 17.22 35.73
C SER A 71 -0.62 18.31 36.80
N PHE A 72 0.62 18.79 36.93
CA PHE A 72 0.98 19.85 37.87
C PHE A 72 0.83 21.25 37.26
N ASP A 73 1.26 21.43 36.01
CA ASP A 73 1.28 22.73 35.33
C ASP A 73 -0.13 23.20 34.86
N ASN A 74 -1.14 22.31 34.83
CA ASN A 74 -2.52 22.63 34.39
C ASN A 74 -3.44 23.27 35.45
N ASN A 75 -2.95 23.62 36.66
CA ASN A 75 -3.81 24.21 37.70
C ASN A 75 -4.03 25.74 37.57
N ASP A 76 -3.32 26.42 36.66
CA ASP A 76 -3.53 27.84 36.34
C ASP A 76 -3.61 28.05 34.82
N THR A 77 -4.71 28.63 34.34
CA THR A 77 -4.94 29.04 32.93
C THR A 77 -5.36 30.53 32.90
N PRO A 78 -5.21 31.29 31.79
CA PRO A 78 -5.03 30.83 30.40
C PRO A 78 -3.97 31.56 29.54
N SER A 79 -3.44 30.86 28.52
CA SER A 79 -3.34 31.27 27.09
C SER A 79 -2.16 30.60 26.35
N PRO A 80 -2.37 30.07 25.12
CA PRO A 80 -1.28 29.54 24.30
C PRO A 80 -0.77 30.60 23.32
N ASN A 81 0.25 31.37 23.71
CA ASN A 81 1.01 32.18 22.73
C ASN A 81 1.71 31.23 21.74
N THR A 82 1.24 31.25 20.49
CA THR A 82 1.47 30.19 19.49
C THR A 82 2.73 30.40 18.64
N TYR A 83 3.46 31.50 18.87
CA TYR A 83 4.51 31.98 17.96
C TYR A 83 5.82 31.18 18.01
N ASP A 84 6.22 30.64 19.18
CA ASP A 84 7.46 29.83 19.30
C ASP A 84 7.36 28.43 18.63
N ILE A 85 6.19 28.05 18.08
CA ILE A 85 5.96 26.73 17.45
C ILE A 85 6.03 26.83 15.91
N VAL A 86 5.90 28.04 15.34
CA VAL A 86 5.79 28.24 13.88
C VAL A 86 7.17 28.30 13.21
N ASP A 87 8.15 28.97 13.80
CA ASP A 87 9.52 29.09 13.27
C ASP A 87 10.24 27.72 13.12
N ASP A 88 9.92 26.76 13.98
CA ASP A 88 10.47 25.39 13.94
C ASP A 88 9.81 24.51 12.85
N LEU A 89 8.69 24.92 12.25
CA LEU A 89 7.98 24.15 11.22
C LEU A 89 8.19 24.67 9.79
N GLU A 90 8.32 25.99 9.58
CA GLU A 90 8.53 26.53 8.22
C GLU A 90 9.91 26.16 7.62
N ASN A 91 10.92 25.95 8.47
CA ASN A 91 12.26 25.55 8.05
C ASN A 91 12.39 24.07 7.63
N LEU A 92 11.34 23.25 7.79
CA LEU A 92 11.33 21.82 7.41
C LEU A 92 10.77 21.54 6.00
N PHE A 93 10.22 22.54 5.29
CA PHE A 93 9.46 22.33 4.05
C PHE A 93 9.92 23.15 2.83
N SER A 94 11.07 23.83 2.89
CA SER A 94 11.62 24.58 1.75
C SER A 94 12.42 23.68 0.78
N HIS A 95 11.93 23.53 -0.46
CA HIS A 95 12.67 22.89 -1.55
C HIS A 95 13.81 23.81 -2.05
N PRO A 96 15.04 23.30 -2.27
CA PRO A 96 16.06 24.00 -3.05
C PRO A 96 15.97 23.65 -4.54
N THR A 97 16.00 24.67 -5.39
CA THR A 97 16.29 24.59 -6.82
C THR A 97 17.77 24.27 -7.09
N PHE A 98 18.08 23.68 -8.25
CA PHE A 98 19.45 23.39 -8.67
C PHE A 98 20.30 24.64 -8.95
N SER A 99 21.53 24.66 -8.42
CA SER A 99 22.71 25.28 -9.03
C SER A 99 23.97 24.62 -8.45
N ASP A 100 24.99 24.36 -9.26
CA ASP A 100 26.26 23.75 -8.82
C ASP A 100 27.04 24.66 -7.86
N GLU A 101 27.59 24.10 -6.77
CA GLU A 101 28.98 24.31 -6.33
C GLU A 101 29.36 23.46 -5.08
N SER A 102 30.65 23.45 -4.76
CA SER A 102 31.43 22.44 -4.04
C SER A 102 31.31 22.29 -2.49
N TYR A 103 31.52 21.04 -2.04
CA TYR A 103 32.14 20.57 -0.77
C TYR A 103 31.81 21.22 0.59
N ALA A 104 31.19 20.44 1.50
CA ALA A 104 31.83 19.96 2.75
C ALA A 104 30.94 18.95 3.51
N VAL A 105 31.56 17.95 4.15
CA VAL A 105 30.89 16.86 4.90
C VAL A 105 30.89 17.15 6.40
N ASN A 106 29.78 16.92 7.10
CA ASN A 106 29.73 16.35 8.46
C ASN A 106 28.34 15.82 8.82
N ASP A 107 28.31 14.86 9.75
CA ASP A 107 27.27 13.81 9.91
C ASP A 107 26.23 14.15 11.02
N PRO A 108 25.30 13.27 11.48
CA PRO A 108 23.87 13.61 11.41
C PRO A 108 23.12 13.50 12.76
N GLU A 109 21.95 14.13 12.89
CA GLU A 109 20.78 13.57 13.63
C GLU A 109 19.59 14.54 13.66
N SER A 110 18.59 14.33 12.78
CA SER A 110 17.16 14.37 13.11
C SER A 110 16.31 14.27 11.83
N CYS A 111 15.43 13.28 11.78
CA CYS A 111 14.27 13.28 10.89
C CYS A 111 13.07 12.96 11.76
N ILE A 112 12.25 13.99 12.04
CA ILE A 112 10.91 13.83 12.59
C ILE A 112 9.98 14.04 11.40
N TYR A 113 9.08 13.09 11.16
CA TYR A 113 7.91 13.30 10.29
C TYR A 113 6.66 13.46 11.19
N PRO A 114 5.62 14.16 10.72
CA PRO A 114 4.43 14.45 11.52
C PRO A 114 3.66 13.17 11.86
N ASP A 115 2.98 13.19 13.00
CA ASP A 115 1.96 12.20 13.33
C ASP A 115 0.78 12.35 12.35
N GLU A 116 0.58 11.37 11.48
CA GLU A 116 -0.76 11.11 10.91
C GLU A 116 -1.59 10.45 12.01
N GLU A 117 -2.68 11.09 12.41
CA GLU A 117 -3.64 10.54 13.36
C GLU A 117 -4.24 9.24 12.77
N LEU A 118 -3.84 8.10 13.35
CA LEU A 118 -4.49 6.82 13.09
C LEU A 118 -5.89 6.87 13.70
N ASP A 119 -6.91 6.94 12.84
CA ASP A 119 -8.32 6.86 13.23
C ASP A 119 -8.58 5.56 14.02
N ASP A 120 -8.93 5.72 15.30
CA ASP A 120 -8.91 4.66 16.32
C ASP A 120 -10.23 3.87 16.32
N THR A 121 -10.61 3.31 15.15
CA THR A 121 -11.87 2.58 14.95
C THR A 121 -11.74 1.21 14.25
N ASP A 122 -10.61 0.53 14.41
CA ASP A 122 -10.44 -0.90 14.05
C ASP A 122 -10.10 -1.80 15.26
N ARG A 123 -10.84 -1.63 16.35
CA ARG A 123 -10.98 -2.70 17.35
C ARG A 123 -11.96 -3.76 16.83
N GLU A 124 -11.42 -4.71 16.07
CA GLU A 124 -12.10 -6.00 15.89
C GLU A 124 -12.30 -6.63 17.26
N LEU A 125 -13.55 -6.62 17.73
CA LEU A 125 -13.98 -7.42 18.86
C LEU A 125 -13.76 -8.88 18.49
N LEU A 126 -12.70 -9.45 19.06
CA LEU A 126 -12.38 -10.87 18.97
C LEU A 126 -13.56 -11.69 19.52
N ASN A 127 -14.48 -12.05 18.63
CA ASN A 127 -15.48 -13.09 18.88
C ASN A 127 -14.74 -14.42 19.01
N PHE A 128 -14.22 -14.68 20.20
CA PHE A 128 -13.88 -16.01 20.65
C PHE A 128 -15.18 -16.81 20.82
N ASP A 129 -15.67 -17.44 19.75
CA ASP A 129 -16.34 -18.73 19.91
C ASP A 129 -16.36 -19.60 18.63
N SER A 130 -16.69 -20.88 18.82
CA SER A 130 -16.82 -21.97 17.82
C SER A 130 -15.58 -22.83 17.45
N THR A 131 -14.51 -22.83 18.26
CA THR A 131 -13.60 -24.00 18.35
C THR A 131 -13.53 -24.61 19.76
N ALA A 132 -14.53 -24.31 20.60
CA ALA A 132 -14.79 -25.05 21.82
C ALA A 132 -15.54 -26.38 21.50
N VAL A 133 -15.22 -27.43 22.26
CA VAL A 133 -15.88 -28.75 22.26
C VAL A 133 -15.56 -29.68 21.07
N ALA A 134 -14.27 -30.05 20.96
CA ALA A 134 -13.87 -31.40 20.55
C ALA A 134 -12.67 -31.93 21.36
N ILE A 135 -12.44 -31.41 22.57
CA ILE A 135 -11.36 -31.88 23.48
C ILE A 135 -11.92 -32.92 24.45
N ALA A 136 -12.34 -34.05 23.89
CA ALA A 136 -12.59 -35.28 24.63
C ALA A 136 -11.83 -36.42 23.94
N ASN A 137 -10.78 -36.93 24.61
CA ASN A 137 -9.99 -38.11 24.27
C ASN A 137 -8.79 -38.02 23.30
N GLU A 138 -8.36 -36.83 22.82
CA GLU A 138 -7.00 -36.70 22.26
C GLU A 138 -5.95 -36.38 23.34
N ARG A 139 -4.86 -37.17 23.39
CA ARG A 139 -3.66 -36.80 24.15
C ARG A 139 -3.05 -35.54 23.53
N VAL A 140 -2.99 -34.44 24.29
CA VAL A 140 -2.39 -33.18 23.83
C VAL A 140 -0.91 -33.41 23.50
N ASN A 141 -0.59 -33.43 22.21
CA ASN A 141 0.77 -33.62 21.71
C ASN A 141 1.56 -32.30 21.85
N PHE A 142 2.65 -32.30 22.62
CA PHE A 142 3.53 -31.15 22.80
C PHE A 142 4.09 -30.56 21.48
N GLY A 143 4.15 -31.34 20.40
CA GLY A 143 4.42 -30.85 19.05
C GLY A 143 3.35 -29.89 18.51
N LYS A 144 2.06 -30.16 18.76
CA LYS A 144 0.96 -29.24 18.39
C LYS A 144 1.11 -27.90 19.12
N LEU A 145 1.57 -27.89 20.38
CA LEU A 145 1.85 -26.67 21.14
C LEU A 145 3.05 -25.89 20.57
N ALA A 146 4.14 -26.57 20.22
CA ALA A 146 5.31 -25.92 19.62
C ALA A 146 4.96 -25.30 18.24
N GLN A 147 4.15 -25.97 17.44
CA GLN A 147 3.60 -25.46 16.18
C GLN A 147 2.71 -24.24 16.43
N PHE A 148 1.72 -24.32 17.31
CA PHE A 148 0.83 -23.21 17.68
C PHE A 148 1.62 -21.98 18.16
N TYR A 149 2.59 -22.18 19.06
CA TYR A 149 3.38 -21.06 19.57
C TYR A 149 4.28 -20.44 18.50
N THR A 150 4.85 -21.25 17.59
CA THR A 150 5.63 -20.74 16.46
C THR A 150 4.75 -19.92 15.51
N ARG A 151 3.49 -20.32 15.27
CA ARG A 151 2.49 -19.54 14.53
C ARG A 151 2.14 -18.22 15.22
N PHE A 152 1.86 -18.25 16.52
CA PHE A 152 1.62 -17.04 17.31
C PHE A 152 2.78 -16.02 17.20
N LEU A 153 4.02 -16.49 17.26
CA LEU A 153 5.19 -15.63 17.05
C LEU A 153 5.31 -15.12 15.59
N LEU A 154 4.92 -15.91 14.59
CA LEU A 154 4.84 -15.46 13.18
C LEU A 154 3.79 -14.34 13.03
N GLU A 155 2.61 -14.49 13.61
CA GLU A 155 1.53 -13.49 13.56
C GLU A 155 1.95 -12.19 14.26
N LEU A 156 2.48 -12.26 15.49
CA LEU A 156 3.06 -11.10 16.19
C LEU A 156 4.15 -10.40 15.36
N ARG A 157 5.05 -11.15 14.72
CA ARG A 157 6.12 -10.57 13.93
C ARG A 157 5.63 -9.98 12.63
N GLU A 158 4.91 -10.74 11.81
CA GLU A 158 4.70 -10.43 10.39
C GLU A 158 3.31 -9.90 10.04
N TYR A 159 2.30 -10.14 10.88
CA TYR A 159 1.00 -9.46 10.78
C TYR A 159 1.05 -8.11 11.51
N HIS A 160 1.45 -8.09 12.79
CA HIS A 160 1.56 -6.86 13.59
C HIS A 160 2.88 -6.08 13.38
N LEU A 161 3.78 -6.58 12.54
CA LEU A 161 5.09 -5.97 12.22
C LEU A 161 5.98 -5.70 13.45
N LEU A 162 5.87 -6.51 14.51
CA LEU A 162 6.64 -6.29 15.73
C LEU A 162 8.14 -6.63 15.57
N PRO A 163 9.05 -5.89 16.23
CA PRO A 163 10.47 -6.23 16.32
C PRO A 163 10.71 -7.50 17.14
N GLN A 164 11.80 -8.22 16.83
CA GLN A 164 12.18 -9.45 17.54
C GLN A 164 12.33 -9.23 19.06
N SER A 165 12.89 -8.10 19.48
CA SER A 165 13.07 -7.74 20.89
C SER A 165 11.75 -7.61 21.66
N VAL A 166 10.72 -7.02 21.03
CA VAL A 166 9.37 -6.90 21.60
C VAL A 166 8.74 -8.29 21.74
N VAL A 167 8.87 -9.13 20.72
CA VAL A 167 8.32 -10.49 20.70
C VAL A 167 9.01 -11.40 21.72
N GLN A 168 10.32 -11.24 21.94
CA GLN A 168 11.06 -11.90 23.03
C GLN A 168 10.62 -11.41 24.42
N SER A 169 10.34 -10.11 24.57
CA SER A 169 9.79 -9.56 25.82
C SER A 169 8.39 -10.15 26.13
N ILE A 170 7.50 -10.21 25.14
CA ILE A 170 6.18 -10.86 25.25
C ILE A 170 6.35 -12.33 25.65
N SER A 171 7.23 -13.07 24.99
CA SER A 171 7.55 -14.47 25.31
C SER A 171 7.97 -14.65 26.77
N SER A 172 8.87 -13.78 27.26
CA SER A 172 9.33 -13.78 28.64
C SER A 172 8.20 -13.49 29.63
N LYS A 173 7.31 -12.54 29.34
CA LYS A 173 6.18 -12.20 30.21
C LYS A 173 5.12 -13.30 30.29
N ILE A 174 4.92 -14.06 29.21
CA ILE A 174 4.07 -15.26 29.22
C ILE A 174 4.67 -16.32 30.16
N CYS A 175 5.97 -16.61 30.06
CA CYS A 175 6.66 -17.54 30.98
C CYS A 175 6.52 -17.09 32.45
N SER A 176 6.80 -15.82 32.76
CA SER A 176 6.64 -15.29 34.12
C SER A 176 5.20 -15.37 34.65
N SER A 177 4.20 -15.31 33.76
CA SER A 177 2.80 -15.49 34.15
C SER A 177 2.50 -16.94 34.54
N PHE A 178 3.08 -17.92 33.84
CA PHE A 178 3.00 -19.33 34.24
C PHE A 178 3.71 -19.59 35.57
N ASP A 179 4.88 -18.99 35.82
CA ASP A 179 5.58 -19.09 37.11
C ASP A 179 4.70 -18.60 38.27
N ILE A 180 3.99 -17.49 38.09
CA ILE A 180 3.01 -16.96 39.06
C ILE A 180 1.82 -17.92 39.23
N ILE A 181 1.30 -18.49 38.14
CA ILE A 181 0.19 -19.47 38.20
C ILE A 181 0.61 -20.71 38.99
N ILE A 182 1.83 -21.23 38.80
CA ILE A 182 2.37 -22.36 39.58
C ILE A 182 2.38 -22.01 41.08
N ILE A 183 2.84 -20.81 41.46
CA ILE A 183 2.85 -20.34 42.85
C ILE A 183 1.42 -20.22 43.41
N LEU A 184 0.46 -19.70 42.64
CA LEU A 184 -0.93 -19.58 43.04
C LEU A 184 -1.63 -20.93 43.21
N VAL A 185 -1.34 -21.92 42.35
CA VAL A 185 -1.84 -23.29 42.50
C VAL A 185 -1.25 -23.93 43.76
N LYS A 186 0.06 -23.82 43.99
CA LYS A 186 0.73 -24.33 45.20
C LYS A 186 0.19 -23.74 46.51
N THR A 187 -0.21 -22.47 46.50
CA THR A 187 -0.72 -21.78 47.70
C THR A 187 -2.21 -21.99 47.96
N LYS A 188 -3.01 -22.35 46.95
CA LYS A 188 -4.47 -22.58 47.09
C LYS A 188 -4.90 -24.05 47.12
N ALA A 189 -4.10 -25.00 46.63
CA ALA A 189 -4.53 -26.39 46.52
C ALA A 189 -4.47 -27.13 47.87
N SER A 190 -5.62 -27.39 48.47
CA SER A 190 -5.72 -27.88 49.86
C SER A 190 -5.78 -29.41 50.06
N SER A 191 -5.91 -30.24 49.01
CA SER A 191 -6.36 -31.63 49.21
C SER A 191 -5.98 -32.72 48.20
N SER A 192 -5.11 -32.47 47.20
CA SER A 192 -4.56 -33.56 46.36
C SER A 192 -3.17 -33.27 45.80
N PHE A 193 -2.15 -33.94 46.38
CA PHE A 193 -0.73 -33.70 46.08
C PHE A 193 -0.34 -34.07 44.63
N ILE A 194 -0.97 -35.12 44.08
CA ILE A 194 -0.67 -35.66 42.74
C ILE A 194 -1.02 -34.66 41.64
N SER A 195 -2.24 -34.10 41.67
CA SER A 195 -2.71 -33.13 40.67
C SER A 195 -1.91 -31.82 40.64
N ILE A 196 -1.25 -31.45 41.74
CA ILE A 196 -0.40 -30.25 41.82
C ILE A 196 0.92 -30.51 41.09
N ILE A 197 1.54 -31.68 41.31
CA ILE A 197 2.78 -32.10 40.65
C ILE A 197 2.56 -32.22 39.14
N ASP A 198 1.45 -32.81 38.72
CA ASP A 198 1.12 -32.94 37.29
C ASP A 198 0.93 -31.56 36.62
N MET A 199 0.26 -30.61 37.28
CA MET A 199 0.11 -29.24 36.77
C MET A 199 1.45 -28.49 36.71
N GLU A 200 2.28 -28.58 37.75
CA GLU A 200 3.61 -27.97 37.75
C GLU A 200 4.48 -28.54 36.62
N ALA A 201 4.46 -29.86 36.41
CA ALA A 201 5.18 -30.50 35.32
C ALA A 201 4.69 -30.00 33.94
N VAL A 202 3.37 -29.87 33.75
CA VAL A 202 2.78 -29.35 32.51
C VAL A 202 3.19 -27.90 32.26
N PHE A 203 3.00 -26.97 33.21
CA PHE A 203 3.40 -25.56 33.03
C PHE A 203 4.92 -25.40 32.82
N THR A 204 5.74 -26.16 33.56
CA THR A 204 7.20 -26.20 33.34
C THR A 204 7.54 -26.61 31.91
N HIS A 205 6.86 -27.63 31.37
CA HIS A 205 7.07 -28.12 30.01
C HIS A 205 6.59 -27.12 28.95
N VAL A 206 5.47 -26.42 29.19
CA VAL A 206 4.97 -25.33 28.34
C VAL A 206 5.98 -24.18 28.28
N SER A 207 6.48 -23.71 29.43
CA SER A 207 7.51 -22.67 29.51
C SER A 207 8.83 -23.11 28.84
N PHE A 208 9.22 -24.38 28.98
CA PHE A 208 10.37 -24.94 28.25
C PHE A 208 10.17 -24.86 26.72
N ILE A 209 9.00 -25.24 26.21
CA ILE A 209 8.69 -25.14 24.77
C ILE A 209 8.74 -23.69 24.31
N ILE A 210 8.03 -22.77 24.99
CA ILE A 210 8.01 -21.34 24.66
C ILE A 210 9.42 -20.75 24.59
N ASN A 211 10.24 -21.01 25.61
CA ASN A 211 11.63 -20.58 25.65
C ASN A 211 12.45 -21.26 24.55
N SER A 212 12.22 -22.54 24.25
CA SER A 212 12.96 -23.25 23.19
C SER A 212 12.74 -22.62 21.81
N VAL A 213 11.53 -22.12 21.51
CA VAL A 213 11.20 -21.43 20.26
C VAL A 213 11.75 -19.99 20.25
N SER A 214 11.51 -19.21 21.31
CA SER A 214 11.76 -17.76 21.36
C SER A 214 13.20 -17.36 21.73
N LYS A 215 13.99 -18.25 22.34
CA LYS A 215 15.34 -17.97 22.86
C LYS A 215 16.30 -17.35 21.85
N SER A 216 16.21 -17.72 20.58
CA SER A 216 17.07 -17.18 19.53
C SER A 216 16.36 -17.15 18.18
N GLU A 217 16.81 -16.26 17.33
CA GLU A 217 16.33 -16.17 15.95
C GLU A 217 16.57 -17.47 15.18
N TYR A 218 17.70 -18.15 15.42
CA TYR A 218 18.00 -19.45 14.86
C TYR A 218 16.97 -20.52 15.26
N ASN A 219 16.59 -20.57 16.54
CA ASN A 219 15.60 -21.53 17.02
C ASN A 219 14.22 -21.25 16.39
N PHE A 220 13.79 -19.99 16.36
CA PHE A 220 12.54 -19.59 15.74
C PHE A 220 12.49 -19.98 14.24
N LEU A 221 13.53 -19.67 13.47
CA LEU A 221 13.61 -20.06 12.05
C LEU A 221 13.63 -21.58 11.86
N LYS A 222 14.31 -22.32 12.75
CA LYS A 222 14.31 -23.79 12.72
C LYS A 222 12.89 -24.34 12.88
N GLN A 223 12.08 -23.78 13.79
CA GLN A 223 10.69 -24.21 13.94
C GLN A 223 9.81 -23.77 12.76
N CYS A 224 10.05 -22.59 12.18
CA CYS A 224 9.37 -22.16 10.96
C CYS A 224 9.67 -23.11 9.78
N LYS A 225 10.91 -23.60 9.68
CA LYS A 225 11.29 -24.60 8.66
C LYS A 225 10.68 -25.98 8.93
N ASN A 226 10.51 -26.36 10.20
CA ASN A 226 9.93 -27.65 10.58
C ASN A 226 8.39 -27.71 10.39
N TYR A 227 7.69 -26.59 10.58
CA TYR A 227 6.22 -26.57 10.67
C TYR A 227 5.51 -25.80 9.55
N PHE A 228 6.22 -24.88 8.87
CA PHE A 228 5.63 -23.89 7.95
C PHE A 228 6.46 -23.68 6.67
N ASP A 229 7.26 -24.68 6.28
CA ASP A 229 8.08 -24.73 5.06
C ASP A 229 8.96 -23.49 4.76
N TYR A 230 9.47 -22.84 5.82
CA TYR A 230 10.30 -21.64 5.67
C TYR A 230 11.56 -21.86 4.82
N GLN A 231 11.63 -21.10 3.72
CA GLN A 231 12.78 -21.01 2.81
C GLN A 231 13.62 -19.78 3.16
N PRO A 232 14.91 -19.94 3.51
CA PRO A 232 15.80 -18.81 3.73
C PRO A 232 16.18 -18.15 2.39
N PRO A 233 16.43 -16.83 2.38
CA PRO A 233 16.97 -16.15 1.19
C PRO A 233 18.38 -16.65 0.87
N THR A 234 18.70 -16.68 -0.42
CA THR A 234 20.04 -17.01 -0.93
C THR A 234 20.85 -15.73 -1.12
N GLU A 235 22.11 -15.75 -0.68
CA GLU A 235 23.05 -14.63 -0.82
C GLU A 235 23.69 -14.61 -2.20
N ILE A 236 23.74 -13.43 -2.82
CA ILE A 236 24.47 -13.14 -4.05
C ILE A 236 25.67 -12.29 -3.67
N LYS A 237 26.87 -12.80 -3.97
CA LYS A 237 28.11 -12.03 -3.87
C LYS A 237 28.33 -11.28 -5.17
N LEU A 238 28.50 -9.97 -5.07
CA LEU A 238 28.78 -9.10 -6.20
C LEU A 238 30.31 -8.94 -6.38
N THR A 239 30.76 -8.04 -7.25
CA THR A 239 32.19 -7.95 -7.62
C THR A 239 33.14 -7.63 -6.46
N THR A 240 32.64 -7.06 -5.37
CA THR A 240 33.37 -6.96 -4.10
C THR A 240 32.70 -7.83 -3.03
N ASN A 241 33.49 -8.50 -2.19
CA ASN A 241 32.99 -9.42 -1.16
C ASN A 241 32.12 -8.75 -0.08
N GLU A 242 32.07 -7.42 -0.04
CA GLU A 242 31.25 -6.62 0.88
C GLU A 242 29.90 -6.20 0.23
N GLU A 243 29.79 -6.26 -1.10
CA GLU A 243 28.55 -5.97 -1.81
C GLU A 243 27.70 -7.23 -1.96
N LEU A 244 26.53 -7.20 -1.31
CA LEU A 244 25.61 -8.33 -1.22
C LEU A 244 24.23 -7.95 -1.77
N ALA A 245 23.64 -8.87 -2.52
CA ALA A 245 22.23 -8.88 -2.85
C ALA A 245 21.59 -10.20 -2.36
N TYR A 246 20.27 -10.25 -2.32
CA TYR A 246 19.55 -11.44 -1.83
C TYR A 246 18.44 -11.81 -2.79
N TYR A 247 18.30 -13.09 -3.09
CA TYR A 247 17.23 -13.61 -3.92
C TYR A 247 16.56 -14.86 -3.32
N ILE A 248 15.36 -15.15 -3.80
CA ILE A 248 14.60 -16.35 -3.49
C ILE A 248 14.38 -17.07 -4.83
N PRO A 249 14.95 -18.28 -5.02
CA PRO A 249 14.78 -19.03 -6.26
C PRO A 249 13.31 -19.24 -6.61
N LEU A 250 12.91 -18.88 -7.82
CA LEU A 250 11.57 -19.04 -8.37
C LEU A 250 11.11 -20.48 -8.19
N LYS A 251 11.93 -21.50 -8.47
CA LYS A 251 11.54 -22.91 -8.26
C LYS A 251 11.09 -23.25 -6.82
N GLN A 252 11.62 -22.57 -5.81
CA GLN A 252 11.24 -22.75 -4.40
C GLN A 252 10.02 -21.89 -4.06
N SER A 253 10.08 -20.62 -4.44
CA SER A 253 9.00 -19.63 -4.39
C SER A 253 7.71 -20.19 -5.01
N LEU A 254 7.75 -20.45 -6.33
CA LEU A 254 6.72 -21.04 -7.18
C LEU A 254 6.21 -22.40 -6.67
N PHE A 255 6.98 -23.18 -5.89
CA PHE A 255 6.46 -24.43 -5.30
C PHE A 255 5.49 -24.15 -4.15
N CYS A 256 5.85 -23.27 -3.21
CA CYS A 256 4.97 -22.82 -2.13
C CYS A 256 3.74 -22.07 -2.71
N VAL A 257 4.01 -21.27 -3.74
CA VAL A 257 3.06 -20.54 -4.58
C VAL A 257 2.21 -21.46 -5.47
N LEU A 258 2.59 -22.70 -5.79
CA LEU A 258 1.70 -23.59 -6.56
C LEU A 258 0.59 -24.22 -5.71
N GLN A 259 0.56 -23.85 -4.42
CA GLN A 259 -0.62 -23.93 -3.56
C GLN A 259 -1.36 -22.56 -3.48
N MET A 260 -0.77 -21.45 -3.95
CA MET A 260 -1.26 -20.04 -3.97
C MET A 260 -0.52 -19.11 -5.00
N ALA A 261 -0.98 -19.00 -6.26
CA ALA A 261 -0.10 -18.74 -7.45
C ALA A 261 0.47 -17.30 -7.70
N ASN A 262 1.67 -17.15 -8.32
CA ASN A 262 2.44 -15.88 -8.58
C ASN A 262 3.51 -15.97 -9.73
N GLY A 263 3.99 -14.85 -10.33
CA GLY A 263 4.61 -14.76 -11.69
C GLY A 263 5.84 -13.83 -11.93
N ILE A 264 5.74 -12.51 -12.31
CA ILE A 264 6.84 -11.47 -12.46
C ILE A 264 6.39 -9.96 -12.30
N GLY A 265 7.32 -8.99 -12.06
CA GLY A 265 7.18 -7.49 -12.12
C GLY A 265 8.41 -6.69 -11.55
N ILE A 266 8.69 -5.43 -11.94
CA ILE A 266 9.79 -4.59 -11.36
C ILE A 266 9.27 -3.21 -10.91
N THR A 267 9.86 -2.64 -9.85
CA THR A 267 9.57 -1.26 -9.42
C THR A 267 10.80 -0.44 -9.06
N ASN A 268 10.56 0.86 -8.94
CA ASN A 268 11.59 1.88 -8.75
C ASN A 268 12.35 1.74 -7.42
N PRO A 269 13.55 2.31 -7.35
CA PRO A 269 14.36 2.39 -6.13
C PRO A 269 13.63 2.98 -4.89
N ILE A 270 13.91 2.43 -3.71
CA ILE A 270 13.40 2.92 -2.42
C ILE A 270 14.44 3.78 -1.69
N GLY A 271 14.20 5.09 -1.54
CA GLY A 271 14.93 5.94 -0.60
C GLY A 271 14.50 7.41 -0.59
N ALA A 272 14.33 8.01 0.59
CA ALA A 272 14.07 9.45 0.75
C ALA A 272 15.35 10.28 0.98
N LYS A 273 16.51 9.62 1.13
CA LYS A 273 17.83 10.25 1.17
C LYS A 273 18.62 9.80 -0.05
N LYS A 274 19.07 10.78 -0.84
CA LYS A 274 20.00 10.57 -1.94
C LYS A 274 21.28 9.85 -1.45
N ASP A 275 21.78 8.96 -2.31
CA ASP A 275 23.19 8.56 -2.47
C ASP A 275 23.81 7.40 -1.65
N SER A 276 23.10 6.66 -0.78
CA SER A 276 23.75 5.49 -0.11
C SER A 276 22.93 4.22 0.15
N HIS A 277 21.65 4.32 0.50
CA HIS A 277 20.82 3.17 0.96
C HIS A 277 19.63 2.84 0.05
N GLU A 278 19.63 3.37 -1.17
CA GLU A 278 18.55 3.15 -2.11
C GLU A 278 18.55 1.70 -2.65
N PHE A 279 17.41 1.01 -2.62
CA PHE A 279 17.31 -0.40 -3.04
C PHE A 279 16.19 -0.68 -4.03
N THR A 280 16.46 -1.57 -4.99
CA THR A 280 15.55 -2.02 -6.04
C THR A 280 15.02 -3.42 -5.71
N CYS A 281 13.75 -3.69 -6.02
CA CYS A 281 13.14 -5.01 -5.88
C CYS A 281 12.68 -5.55 -7.23
N PHE A 282 12.98 -6.82 -7.48
CA PHE A 282 12.42 -7.63 -8.55
C PHE A 282 11.28 -8.45 -7.94
N TYR A 283 10.06 -8.07 -8.24
CA TYR A 283 8.82 -8.66 -7.73
C TYR A 283 8.23 -9.69 -8.68
N TYR A 284 7.20 -10.41 -8.24
CA TYR A 284 6.60 -11.45 -9.07
C TYR A 284 5.10 -11.78 -8.81
N LEU A 285 4.23 -11.70 -9.83
CA LEU A 285 2.76 -11.88 -9.79
C LEU A 285 2.21 -12.70 -11.00
N LEU A 286 1.33 -13.70 -10.79
CA LEU A 286 0.86 -14.63 -11.85
C LEU A 286 -0.32 -13.97 -12.54
N ASP A 287 -0.36 -14.08 -13.87
CA ASP A 287 -1.45 -13.50 -14.65
C ASP A 287 -2.70 -14.39 -14.64
N ASP A 288 -2.53 -15.72 -14.75
CA ASP A 288 -3.60 -16.73 -14.78
C ASP A 288 -4.32 -16.96 -13.42
N LEU A 289 -4.17 -16.03 -12.47
CA LEU A 289 -4.92 -16.06 -11.21
C LEU A 289 -6.25 -15.32 -11.31
N PRO A 290 -7.32 -15.81 -10.64
CA PRO A 290 -8.51 -15.02 -10.38
C PRO A 290 -8.18 -13.67 -9.72
N ASP A 291 -8.80 -12.60 -10.21
CA ASP A 291 -8.54 -11.21 -9.82
C ASP A 291 -8.60 -10.97 -8.31
N ILE A 292 -9.50 -11.66 -7.60
CA ILE A 292 -9.61 -11.63 -6.14
C ILE A 292 -8.30 -12.00 -5.42
N VAL A 293 -7.59 -13.03 -5.90
CA VAL A 293 -6.31 -13.46 -5.33
C VAL A 293 -5.18 -12.55 -5.81
N ARG A 294 -5.17 -12.28 -7.11
CA ARG A 294 -4.12 -11.52 -7.80
C ARG A 294 -4.01 -10.08 -7.28
N SER A 295 -5.14 -9.45 -6.98
CA SER A 295 -5.21 -8.08 -6.47
C SER A 295 -4.58 -7.89 -5.09
N GLN A 296 -4.29 -8.93 -4.30
CA GLN A 296 -3.76 -8.77 -2.94
C GLN A 296 -2.26 -8.43 -2.91
N VAL A 297 -1.79 -7.53 -2.04
CA VAL A 297 -0.33 -7.28 -1.84
C VAL A 297 0.43 -8.54 -1.35
N ASN A 298 -0.31 -9.48 -0.77
CA ASN A 298 0.21 -10.75 -0.27
C ASN A 298 0.49 -11.78 -1.38
N SER A 299 -0.12 -11.65 -2.57
CA SER A 299 0.21 -12.51 -3.72
C SER A 299 1.64 -12.18 -4.17
N ILE A 300 1.90 -10.92 -4.55
CA ILE A 300 3.19 -10.42 -5.05
C ILE A 300 4.38 -11.02 -4.30
N GLY A 301 5.11 -11.91 -4.95
CA GLY A 301 6.34 -12.47 -4.45
C GLY A 301 7.54 -11.54 -4.64
N LEU A 302 8.64 -11.85 -3.96
CA LEU A 302 9.94 -11.20 -4.14
C LEU A 302 10.89 -12.23 -4.77
N HIS A 303 11.46 -11.90 -5.93
CA HIS A 303 12.52 -12.69 -6.54
C HIS A 303 13.89 -12.23 -6.03
N CYS A 304 14.24 -10.94 -6.22
CA CYS A 304 15.56 -10.41 -5.86
C CYS A 304 15.47 -9.01 -5.25
N ILE A 305 16.39 -8.66 -4.35
CA ILE A 305 16.58 -7.32 -3.81
C ILE A 305 18.07 -6.97 -3.76
N CYS A 306 18.41 -5.76 -4.23
CA CYS A 306 19.78 -5.24 -4.29
C CYS A 306 19.78 -3.73 -4.06
N TYR A 307 20.91 -3.14 -3.64
CA TYR A 307 21.03 -1.67 -3.71
C TYR A 307 21.06 -1.21 -5.17
N THR A 308 20.38 -0.11 -5.47
CA THR A 308 20.24 0.45 -6.82
C THR A 308 21.59 0.78 -7.45
N LYS A 309 22.54 1.27 -6.64
CA LYS A 309 23.93 1.53 -7.08
C LYS A 309 24.62 0.32 -7.69
N HIS A 310 24.22 -0.91 -7.36
CA HIS A 310 24.77 -2.12 -7.96
C HIS A 310 24.26 -2.37 -9.38
N LEU A 311 23.07 -1.87 -9.75
CA LEU A 311 22.57 -1.94 -11.13
C LEU A 311 23.30 -0.95 -12.06
N ASN A 312 23.82 0.15 -11.50
CA ASN A 312 24.66 1.12 -12.23
C ASN A 312 26.06 0.56 -12.57
N ASN A 313 26.50 -0.52 -11.93
CA ASN A 313 27.75 -1.21 -12.25
C ASN A 313 27.47 -2.40 -13.18
N ASP A 314 28.08 -2.40 -14.37
CA ASP A 314 27.77 -3.37 -15.42
C ASP A 314 28.03 -4.83 -15.03
N ASN A 315 29.09 -5.10 -14.26
CA ASN A 315 29.40 -6.45 -13.79
C ASN A 315 28.39 -6.92 -12.73
N ASN A 316 28.11 -6.09 -11.72
CA ASN A 316 27.13 -6.39 -10.68
C ASN A 316 25.72 -6.58 -11.28
N ARG A 317 25.33 -5.71 -12.22
CA ARG A 317 24.09 -5.85 -12.99
C ARG A 317 24.04 -7.15 -13.77
N SER A 318 25.12 -7.51 -14.48
CA SER A 318 25.17 -8.76 -15.25
C SER A 318 24.99 -9.98 -14.34
N ILE A 319 25.63 -10.01 -13.16
CA ILE A 319 25.43 -11.08 -12.16
C ILE A 319 23.94 -11.18 -11.74
N LEU A 320 23.32 -10.05 -11.41
CA LEU A 320 21.92 -9.99 -10.97
C LEU A 320 20.94 -10.41 -12.07
N MET A 321 21.16 -9.94 -13.31
CA MET A 321 20.29 -10.25 -14.44
C MET A 321 20.45 -11.70 -14.88
N ASN A 322 21.67 -12.25 -14.88
CA ASN A 322 21.89 -13.66 -15.20
C ASN A 322 21.15 -14.59 -14.23
N ILE A 323 21.13 -14.27 -12.92
CA ILE A 323 20.38 -15.04 -11.92
C ILE A 323 18.87 -15.03 -12.23
N LEU A 324 18.30 -13.84 -12.51
CA LEU A 324 16.89 -13.69 -12.87
C LEU A 324 16.54 -14.45 -14.17
N VAL A 325 17.34 -14.26 -15.22
CA VAL A 325 17.13 -14.87 -16.55
C VAL A 325 17.30 -16.39 -16.49
N GLU A 326 18.31 -16.91 -15.79
CA GLU A 326 18.50 -18.34 -15.62
C GLU A 326 17.33 -19.00 -14.89
N ASP A 327 16.86 -18.40 -13.79
CA ASP A 327 15.81 -18.97 -12.96
C ASP A 327 14.45 -18.95 -13.69
N LEU A 328 14.17 -17.86 -14.42
CA LEU A 328 13.06 -17.77 -15.37
C LEU A 328 13.13 -18.84 -16.47
N ASN A 329 14.24 -18.90 -17.19
CA ASN A 329 14.42 -19.86 -18.28
C ASN A 329 14.32 -21.30 -17.75
N LYS A 330 14.77 -21.60 -16.52
CA LYS A 330 14.60 -22.91 -15.86
C LYS A 330 13.12 -23.20 -15.57
N VAL A 331 12.35 -22.29 -14.99
CA VAL A 331 10.92 -22.56 -14.72
C VAL A 331 10.07 -22.63 -16.00
N GLN A 332 10.55 -22.04 -17.10
CA GLN A 332 9.94 -22.11 -18.43
C GLN A 332 10.31 -23.38 -19.20
N THR A 333 11.54 -23.87 -19.10
CA THR A 333 12.03 -25.04 -19.87
C THR A 333 12.00 -26.35 -19.10
N GLU A 334 12.23 -26.33 -17.78
CA GLU A 334 12.10 -27.49 -16.90
C GLU A 334 10.71 -27.60 -16.29
N GLY A 335 10.08 -26.49 -15.92
CA GLY A 335 8.85 -26.49 -15.12
C GLY A 335 9.03 -27.03 -13.69
N ILE A 336 7.92 -27.11 -12.97
CA ILE A 336 7.85 -27.50 -11.55
C ILE A 336 6.88 -28.66 -11.39
N THR A 337 7.32 -29.73 -10.74
CA THR A 337 6.47 -30.88 -10.40
C THR A 337 5.73 -30.60 -9.10
N ILE A 338 4.41 -30.68 -9.12
CA ILE A 338 3.56 -30.39 -7.96
C ILE A 338 3.05 -31.72 -7.38
N PRO A 339 3.40 -32.08 -6.13
CA PRO A 339 3.04 -33.37 -5.55
C PRO A 339 1.54 -33.65 -5.52
N CYS A 340 0.69 -32.64 -5.24
CA CYS A 340 -0.75 -32.83 -5.18
C CYS A 340 -1.44 -32.93 -6.56
N LEU A 341 -0.83 -32.44 -7.64
CA LEU A 341 -1.39 -32.52 -8.99
C LEU A 341 -0.81 -33.67 -9.84
N SER A 342 0.21 -34.38 -9.33
CA SER A 342 0.98 -35.41 -10.06
C SER A 342 1.47 -34.97 -11.45
N SER A 343 1.58 -33.65 -11.65
CA SER A 343 1.75 -33.00 -12.95
C SER A 343 2.90 -31.99 -12.88
N ARG A 344 3.47 -31.68 -14.05
CA ARG A 344 4.52 -30.68 -14.22
C ARG A 344 3.93 -29.44 -14.85
N ILE A 345 4.00 -28.31 -14.16
CA ILE A 345 3.55 -27.01 -14.65
C ILE A 345 4.76 -26.21 -15.15
N TYR A 346 4.64 -25.65 -16.34
CA TYR A 346 5.65 -24.80 -16.97
C TYR A 346 5.21 -23.35 -16.88
N PHE A 347 6.15 -22.45 -16.62
CA PHE A 347 5.87 -21.02 -16.40
C PHE A 347 6.43 -20.20 -17.55
N VAL A 348 5.57 -19.46 -18.25
CA VAL A 348 6.00 -18.60 -19.35
C VAL A 348 6.08 -17.16 -18.87
N PHE A 349 7.17 -16.46 -19.22
CA PHE A 349 7.25 -15.01 -19.04
C PHE A 349 6.21 -14.31 -19.94
N SER A 350 5.28 -13.57 -19.34
CA SER A 350 4.24 -12.79 -20.05
C SER A 350 4.74 -11.38 -20.36
N THR A 351 4.80 -10.52 -19.34
CA THR A 351 5.22 -9.12 -19.44
C THR A 351 6.13 -8.74 -18.27
N LEU A 352 6.78 -7.60 -18.42
CA LEU A 352 7.47 -6.90 -17.36
C LEU A 352 6.82 -5.54 -17.13
N SER A 353 6.14 -5.38 -15.99
CA SER A 353 5.67 -4.07 -15.54
C SER A 353 6.81 -3.25 -14.91
N GLY A 354 6.75 -1.94 -15.12
CA GLY A 354 7.62 -0.95 -14.49
C GLY A 354 7.16 0.46 -14.84
N ASP A 355 7.66 1.48 -14.15
CA ASP A 355 7.45 2.85 -14.61
C ASP A 355 8.20 3.08 -15.95
N ASN A 356 8.00 4.24 -16.59
CA ASN A 356 8.68 4.50 -17.86
C ASN A 356 10.21 4.57 -17.74
N LEU A 357 10.74 5.03 -16.60
CA LEU A 357 12.18 5.18 -16.39
C LEU A 357 12.88 3.83 -16.31
N ALA A 358 12.41 2.95 -15.42
CA ALA A 358 12.90 1.59 -15.24
C ALA A 358 12.63 0.73 -16.49
N SER A 359 11.45 0.87 -17.12
CA SER A 359 11.13 0.15 -18.36
C SER A 359 12.07 0.51 -19.51
N ASN A 360 12.35 1.81 -19.71
CA ASN A 360 13.34 2.23 -20.69
C ASN A 360 14.74 1.69 -20.35
N GLU A 361 15.10 1.69 -19.07
CA GLU A 361 16.41 1.23 -18.62
C GLU A 361 16.66 -0.26 -18.88
N VAL A 362 15.71 -1.12 -18.49
CA VAL A 362 15.79 -2.57 -18.70
C VAL A 362 15.80 -2.90 -20.20
N ALA A 363 15.05 -2.18 -21.02
CA ALA A 363 15.06 -2.33 -22.48
C ALA A 363 16.31 -1.78 -23.19
N GLY A 364 17.18 -1.03 -22.51
CA GLY A 364 18.32 -0.36 -23.15
C GLY A 364 17.98 0.91 -23.93
N PHE A 365 16.78 1.49 -23.72
CA PHE A 365 16.43 2.83 -24.23
C PHE A 365 17.06 3.95 -23.39
N GLN A 366 17.07 5.16 -23.93
CA GLN A 366 17.45 6.35 -23.18
C GLN A 366 16.45 6.65 -22.04
N LYS A 367 16.97 7.16 -20.92
CA LYS A 367 16.17 7.62 -19.76
C LYS A 367 15.69 9.07 -19.86
N SER A 368 16.09 9.80 -20.91
CA SER A 368 15.56 11.13 -21.22
C SER A 368 14.24 11.01 -21.99
N PHE A 369 13.20 11.68 -21.49
CA PHE A 369 11.92 11.84 -22.19
C PHE A 369 11.76 13.23 -22.82
N SER A 370 12.74 14.13 -22.64
CA SER A 370 12.74 15.52 -23.11
C SER A 370 13.59 15.75 -24.36
N SER A 371 14.08 14.70 -25.00
CA SER A 371 14.93 14.77 -26.19
C SER A 371 14.89 13.48 -27.02
N GLY A 372 15.19 13.58 -28.32
CA GLY A 372 15.26 12.41 -29.22
C GLY A 372 13.95 11.63 -29.33
N SER A 373 14.02 10.33 -29.66
CA SER A 373 12.85 9.44 -29.62
C SER A 373 12.64 8.91 -28.19
N PHE A 374 11.50 9.22 -27.59
CA PHE A 374 11.20 8.90 -26.19
C PHE A 374 10.26 7.69 -26.01
N CYS A 375 9.58 7.25 -27.08
CA CYS A 375 8.64 6.13 -27.05
C CYS A 375 9.32 4.78 -27.33
N ARG A 376 8.94 3.75 -26.55
CA ARG A 376 9.34 2.34 -26.76
C ARG A 376 8.59 1.72 -27.94
N HIS A 377 7.33 2.10 -28.14
CA HIS A 377 6.40 1.43 -29.07
C HIS A 377 6.39 2.03 -30.48
N CYS A 378 6.74 3.31 -30.65
CA CYS A 378 6.86 3.97 -31.95
C CYS A 378 8.15 4.81 -32.08
N PHE A 379 8.35 5.44 -33.23
CA PHE A 379 9.54 6.24 -33.54
C PHE A 379 9.41 7.75 -33.32
N VAL A 380 8.32 8.23 -32.71
CA VAL A 380 8.08 9.66 -32.44
C VAL A 380 9.28 10.33 -31.75
N THR A 381 9.64 11.53 -32.20
CA THR A 381 10.62 12.37 -31.50
C THR A 381 9.95 13.36 -30.55
N TYR A 382 10.71 13.89 -29.59
CA TYR A 382 10.23 14.91 -28.67
C TYR A 382 9.66 16.13 -29.41
N GLU A 383 10.28 16.56 -30.51
CA GLU A 383 9.79 17.66 -31.35
C GLU A 383 8.47 17.31 -32.04
N GLN A 384 8.34 16.09 -32.56
CA GLN A 384 7.15 15.60 -33.26
C GLN A 384 5.90 15.45 -32.38
N ARG A 385 6.03 15.47 -31.04
CA ARG A 385 4.88 15.34 -30.12
C ARG A 385 3.83 16.45 -30.28
N HIS A 386 4.19 17.57 -30.91
CA HIS A 386 3.28 18.69 -31.19
C HIS A 386 2.56 18.58 -32.54
N ILE A 387 2.76 17.50 -33.30
CA ILE A 387 2.07 17.27 -34.57
C ILE A 387 0.70 16.63 -34.27
N PRO A 388 -0.41 17.18 -34.79
CA PRO A 388 -1.73 16.55 -34.66
C PRO A 388 -1.76 15.13 -35.26
N LEU A 389 -2.41 14.20 -34.56
CA LEU A 389 -2.51 12.80 -34.98
C LEU A 389 -3.56 12.55 -36.07
N THR A 390 -4.29 13.59 -36.46
CA THR A 390 -5.07 13.64 -37.72
C THR A 390 -4.15 13.65 -38.95
N ASP A 391 -2.95 14.22 -38.82
CA ASP A 391 -2.09 14.56 -39.95
C ASP A 391 -0.99 13.50 -40.17
N ILE A 392 -0.72 12.67 -39.15
CA ILE A 392 0.32 11.65 -39.18
C ILE A 392 -0.03 10.43 -38.33
N SER A 393 0.33 9.23 -38.82
CA SER A 393 0.48 8.03 -37.99
C SER A 393 1.96 7.81 -37.72
N PHE A 394 2.37 7.81 -36.44
CA PHE A 394 3.77 7.49 -36.11
C PHE A 394 4.09 6.03 -36.47
N LEU A 395 5.28 5.82 -37.02
CA LEU A 395 5.73 4.50 -37.44
C LEU A 395 5.93 3.60 -36.20
N PRO A 396 5.28 2.42 -36.10
CA PRO A 396 5.51 1.51 -35.00
C PRO A 396 6.93 0.94 -35.02
N ARG A 397 7.48 0.76 -33.81
CA ARG A 397 8.73 0.04 -33.57
C ARG A 397 8.43 -1.45 -33.58
N THR A 398 8.93 -2.13 -34.61
CA THR A 398 8.87 -3.59 -34.82
C THR A 398 10.18 -4.24 -34.40
N ARG A 399 10.18 -5.49 -33.92
CA ARG A 399 11.42 -6.25 -33.56
C ARG A 399 12.57 -6.02 -34.51
N ILE A 400 12.41 -6.40 -35.78
CA ILE A 400 13.43 -6.31 -36.85
C ILE A 400 14.09 -4.91 -36.92
N LYS A 401 13.28 -3.84 -36.91
CA LYS A 401 13.79 -2.46 -36.96
C LYS A 401 14.51 -2.07 -35.67
N HIS A 402 14.04 -2.52 -34.51
CA HIS A 402 14.72 -2.27 -33.23
C HIS A 402 16.05 -3.01 -33.16
N ASP A 403 16.08 -4.29 -33.52
CA ASP A 403 17.29 -5.13 -33.50
C ASP A 403 18.35 -4.57 -34.47
N MET A 404 17.95 -4.06 -35.64
CA MET A 404 18.84 -3.34 -36.56
C MET A 404 19.44 -2.05 -35.97
N ILE A 405 18.76 -1.40 -35.02
CA ILE A 405 19.27 -0.21 -34.33
C ILE A 405 20.19 -0.62 -33.18
N VAL A 406 19.79 -1.62 -32.38
CA VAL A 406 20.61 -2.20 -31.30
C VAL A 406 21.96 -2.67 -31.85
N ASN A 407 21.98 -3.40 -32.96
CA ASN A 407 23.21 -3.83 -33.62
C ASN A 407 24.10 -2.67 -34.08
N LYS A 408 23.54 -1.53 -34.52
CA LYS A 408 24.32 -0.33 -34.87
C LYS A 408 24.93 0.33 -33.64
N VAL A 409 24.17 0.45 -32.56
CA VAL A 409 24.64 0.99 -31.27
C VAL A 409 25.81 0.15 -30.73
N ILE A 410 25.66 -1.18 -30.72
CA ILE A 410 26.72 -2.12 -30.31
C ILE A 410 27.95 -2.02 -31.22
N ALA A 411 27.76 -1.92 -32.55
CA ALA A 411 28.87 -1.85 -33.51
C ALA A 411 29.65 -0.53 -33.46
N ASN A 412 28.99 0.60 -33.17
CA ASN A 412 29.66 1.90 -33.04
C ASN A 412 30.48 2.00 -31.74
N ASN A 413 29.96 1.44 -30.64
CA ASN A 413 30.60 1.40 -29.32
C ASN A 413 31.14 2.76 -28.79
N ASP A 414 30.52 3.86 -29.22
CA ASP A 414 30.85 5.25 -28.86
C ASP A 414 29.87 5.84 -27.81
N GLY A 415 28.86 5.06 -27.41
CA GLY A 415 27.79 5.51 -26.52
C GLY A 415 26.72 6.38 -27.20
N GLN A 416 26.71 6.49 -28.53
CA GLN A 416 25.73 7.27 -29.26
C GLN A 416 24.32 6.69 -29.13
N ILE A 417 23.36 7.54 -28.76
CA ILE A 417 21.93 7.18 -28.71
C ILE A 417 21.36 7.27 -30.13
N ILE A 418 20.89 6.15 -30.67
CA ILE A 418 20.31 6.06 -32.02
C ILE A 418 18.81 5.80 -31.91
N GLN A 419 17.97 6.74 -32.37
CA GLN A 419 16.50 6.63 -32.36
C GLN A 419 15.92 6.17 -31.00
N GLY A 420 16.49 6.71 -29.92
CA GLY A 420 16.13 6.44 -28.52
C GLY A 420 16.78 5.20 -27.91
N VAL A 421 17.46 4.34 -28.69
CA VAL A 421 18.21 3.18 -28.18
C VAL A 421 19.58 3.65 -27.70
N LYS A 422 19.97 3.26 -26.49
CA LYS A 422 21.28 3.57 -25.87
C LYS A 422 22.17 2.33 -25.76
N ASN A 423 21.59 1.19 -25.39
CA ASN A 423 22.29 -0.06 -25.08
C ASN A 423 21.45 -1.25 -25.60
N GLU A 424 22.03 -2.45 -25.53
CA GLU A 424 21.26 -3.71 -25.55
C GLU A 424 20.43 -3.87 -24.27
N SER A 425 19.33 -4.64 -24.34
CA SER A 425 18.48 -4.88 -23.17
C SER A 425 19.14 -5.81 -22.15
N TRP A 426 18.87 -5.55 -20.86
CA TRP A 426 19.31 -6.37 -19.74
C TRP A 426 18.72 -7.78 -19.72
N LEU A 427 17.60 -8.02 -20.40
CA LEU A 427 16.87 -9.29 -20.44
C LEU A 427 16.90 -9.94 -21.82
N LYS A 428 17.88 -9.62 -22.67
CA LYS A 428 18.01 -10.14 -24.04
C LYS A 428 18.01 -11.68 -24.13
N ASP A 429 18.54 -12.36 -23.10
CA ASP A 429 18.69 -13.81 -23.04
C ASP A 429 17.47 -14.52 -22.38
N LEU A 430 16.43 -13.76 -22.02
CA LEU A 430 15.17 -14.28 -21.48
C LEU A 430 14.27 -14.80 -22.62
N ILE A 431 13.88 -16.08 -22.56
CA ILE A 431 13.09 -16.71 -23.62
C ILE A 431 11.69 -16.09 -23.68
N GLY A 432 11.38 -15.44 -24.80
CA GLY A 432 10.10 -14.78 -25.06
C GLY A 432 10.12 -13.26 -24.88
N PHE A 433 11.14 -12.71 -24.20
CA PHE A 433 11.28 -11.27 -24.00
C PHE A 433 11.65 -10.54 -25.30
N HIS A 434 11.08 -9.35 -25.51
CA HIS A 434 11.59 -8.36 -26.45
C HIS A 434 11.33 -6.94 -25.95
N ALA A 435 12.33 -6.07 -26.06
CA ALA A 435 12.32 -4.70 -25.54
C ALA A 435 11.17 -3.80 -26.05
N THR A 436 10.51 -4.16 -27.16
CA THR A 436 9.40 -3.39 -27.77
C THR A 436 8.02 -4.00 -27.56
N GLU A 437 7.94 -5.20 -26.97
CA GLU A 437 6.72 -6.01 -26.87
C GLU A 437 6.50 -6.64 -25.49
N SER A 438 7.47 -6.54 -24.57
CA SER A 438 7.38 -7.13 -23.22
C SER A 438 7.27 -6.09 -22.10
N LEU A 439 7.16 -4.80 -22.43
CA LEU A 439 7.23 -3.66 -21.51
C LEU A 439 6.06 -2.69 -21.70
N PRO A 440 4.82 -3.10 -21.35
CA PRO A 440 3.62 -2.28 -21.49
C PRO A 440 3.73 -0.91 -20.80
N PRO A 441 2.92 0.09 -21.22
CA PRO A 441 2.70 1.31 -20.45
C PRO A 441 2.02 1.00 -19.09
N ASP A 442 2.27 1.81 -18.07
CA ASP A 442 1.64 1.68 -16.75
C ASP A 442 0.63 2.81 -16.51
N MET A 443 -0.64 2.42 -16.36
CA MET A 443 -1.75 3.33 -16.10
C MET A 443 -1.59 4.17 -14.84
N MET A 444 -0.84 3.70 -13.83
CA MET A 444 -0.64 4.48 -12.60
C MET A 444 0.27 5.67 -12.89
N HIS A 445 1.48 5.44 -13.40
CA HIS A 445 2.42 6.53 -13.68
C HIS A 445 1.99 7.39 -14.87
N ASP A 446 1.42 6.82 -15.94
CA ASP A 446 1.02 7.59 -17.13
C ASP A 446 -0.22 8.44 -16.88
N ILE A 447 -1.26 7.85 -16.29
CA ILE A 447 -2.57 8.47 -16.16
C ILE A 447 -2.71 9.13 -14.79
N ALA A 448 -2.73 8.32 -13.72
CA ALA A 448 -3.05 8.80 -12.37
C ALA A 448 -1.99 9.77 -11.79
N GLU A 449 -0.71 9.57 -12.12
CA GLU A 449 0.38 10.49 -11.75
C GLU A 449 0.91 11.35 -12.92
N GLY A 450 0.22 11.32 -14.07
CA GLY A 450 0.63 12.04 -15.26
C GLY A 450 -0.47 12.94 -15.79
N VAL A 451 -1.31 12.38 -16.66
CA VAL A 451 -2.31 13.19 -17.39
C VAL A 451 -3.43 13.69 -16.47
N CYS A 452 -3.90 12.91 -15.49
CA CYS A 452 -4.92 13.37 -14.52
C CYS A 452 -4.51 14.66 -13.76
N PRO A 453 -3.38 14.70 -13.03
CA PRO A 453 -2.98 15.92 -12.31
C PRO A 453 -2.64 17.09 -13.25
N LEU A 454 -2.21 16.81 -14.49
CA LEU A 454 -1.98 17.84 -15.51
C LEU A 454 -3.29 18.54 -15.91
N ILE A 455 -4.36 17.78 -16.15
CA ILE A 455 -5.69 18.31 -16.49
C ILE A 455 -6.36 18.99 -15.28
N ILE A 456 -6.31 18.38 -14.08
CA ILE A 456 -6.78 19.04 -12.83
C ILE A 456 -6.12 20.41 -12.67
N ASN A 457 -4.79 20.48 -12.84
CA ASN A 457 -4.05 21.72 -12.71
C ASN A 457 -4.42 22.74 -13.82
N ALA A 458 -4.76 22.30 -15.03
CA ALA A 458 -5.20 23.19 -16.10
C ALA A 458 -6.57 23.80 -15.78
N LEU A 459 -7.55 22.98 -15.42
CA LEU A 459 -8.92 23.40 -15.05
C LEU A 459 -8.90 24.36 -13.85
N LEU A 460 -8.15 24.03 -12.78
CA LEU A 460 -8.09 24.91 -11.61
C LEU A 460 -7.37 26.24 -11.89
N ASN A 461 -6.42 26.28 -12.82
CA ASN A 461 -5.83 27.54 -13.27
C ASN A 461 -6.80 28.36 -14.14
N GLU A 462 -7.60 27.71 -14.99
CA GLU A 462 -8.69 28.37 -15.73
C GLU A 462 -9.70 29.01 -14.78
N VAL A 463 -10.21 28.25 -13.79
CA VAL A 463 -11.14 28.74 -12.75
C VAL A 463 -10.64 30.04 -12.09
N ILE A 464 -9.33 30.13 -11.80
CA ILE A 464 -8.69 31.30 -11.21
C ILE A 464 -8.54 32.45 -12.22
N GLN A 465 -8.17 32.15 -13.47
CA GLN A 465 -7.99 33.14 -14.54
C GLN A 465 -9.32 33.79 -14.94
N GLN A 466 -10.39 33.00 -15.04
CA GLN A 466 -11.77 33.45 -15.25
C GLN A 466 -12.37 34.16 -14.02
N ARG A 467 -11.72 34.05 -12.84
CA ARG A 467 -12.17 34.60 -11.54
C ARG A 467 -13.45 33.96 -10.99
N LEU A 468 -13.76 32.73 -11.41
CA LEU A 468 -14.90 31.96 -10.90
C LEU A 468 -14.71 31.61 -9.41
N LEU A 469 -13.48 31.26 -9.01
CA LEU A 469 -13.10 31.02 -7.61
C LEU A 469 -11.72 31.60 -7.26
N THR A 470 -11.49 31.88 -5.98
CA THR A 470 -10.15 32.16 -5.46
C THR A 470 -9.44 30.88 -5.03
N TYR A 471 -8.11 30.95 -4.88
CA TYR A 471 -7.30 29.88 -4.26
C TYR A 471 -7.86 29.38 -2.93
N SER A 472 -8.37 30.28 -2.08
CA SER A 472 -8.94 29.92 -0.78
C SER A 472 -10.25 29.15 -0.92
N ASN A 473 -11.09 29.45 -1.92
CA ASN A 473 -12.31 28.70 -2.17
C ASN A 473 -12.00 27.29 -2.69
N ILE A 474 -10.97 27.12 -3.54
CA ILE A 474 -10.52 25.81 -4.04
C ILE A 474 -9.99 24.94 -2.90
N GLU A 475 -9.14 25.50 -2.03
CA GLU A 475 -8.61 24.78 -0.85
C GLU A 475 -9.74 24.41 0.12
N GLN A 476 -10.68 25.32 0.38
CA GLN A 476 -11.85 25.07 1.23
C GLN A 476 -12.74 23.95 0.65
N ARG A 477 -13.10 24.01 -0.63
CA ARG A 477 -13.95 22.99 -1.27
C ARG A 477 -13.31 21.60 -1.22
N THR A 478 -12.04 21.49 -1.64
CA THR A 478 -11.33 20.20 -1.66
C THR A 478 -11.14 19.61 -0.25
N SER A 479 -10.96 20.47 0.77
CA SER A 479 -10.87 20.07 2.18
C SER A 479 -12.21 19.63 2.77
N CYS A 480 -13.28 20.41 2.54
CA CYS A 480 -14.60 20.23 3.17
C CYS A 480 -15.54 19.29 2.42
N PHE A 481 -15.21 18.85 1.21
CA PHE A 481 -16.03 17.90 0.45
C PHE A 481 -16.28 16.60 1.24
N ILE A 482 -17.52 16.10 1.17
CA ILE A 482 -17.96 14.89 1.87
C ILE A 482 -17.75 13.70 0.92
N TYR A 483 -16.59 13.04 1.06
CA TYR A 483 -16.26 11.86 0.27
C TYR A 483 -17.11 10.66 0.70
N GLY A 484 -17.62 9.90 -0.27
CA GLY A 484 -18.32 8.64 -0.03
C GLY A 484 -17.42 7.63 0.68
N PHE A 485 -18.01 6.62 1.33
CA PHE A 485 -17.28 5.62 2.12
C PHE A 485 -16.16 4.90 1.35
N TYR A 486 -16.35 4.68 0.05
CA TYR A 486 -15.33 4.06 -0.80
C TYR A 486 -14.21 5.02 -1.21
N ASP A 487 -14.51 6.33 -1.30
CA ASP A 487 -13.55 7.38 -1.64
C ASP A 487 -12.82 7.95 -0.42
N SER A 488 -13.35 7.81 0.80
CA SER A 488 -12.77 8.39 2.02
C SER A 488 -11.34 7.90 2.27
N SER A 489 -11.07 6.61 2.03
CA SER A 489 -9.73 6.01 2.06
C SER A 489 -8.75 6.60 1.03
N ASN A 490 -9.28 7.25 0.00
CA ASN A 490 -8.53 7.90 -1.08
C ASN A 490 -8.81 9.42 -1.12
N LYS A 491 -9.25 10.03 0.00
CA LYS A 491 -9.48 11.48 0.08
C LYS A 491 -8.19 12.23 -0.30
N PRO A 492 -8.20 13.11 -1.31
CA PRO A 492 -7.04 13.89 -1.69
C PRO A 492 -6.68 14.94 -0.61
N PRO A 493 -5.40 15.32 -0.49
CA PRO A 493 -5.02 16.46 0.33
C PRO A 493 -5.61 17.76 -0.27
N PRO A 494 -5.88 18.79 0.55
CA PRO A 494 -6.37 20.08 0.05
C PRO A 494 -5.46 20.69 -1.01
N VAL A 495 -6.05 21.25 -2.07
CA VAL A 495 -5.28 21.84 -3.18
C VAL A 495 -4.85 23.26 -2.81
N LYS A 496 -3.59 23.39 -2.39
CA LYS A 496 -2.99 24.65 -1.94
C LYS A 496 -2.49 25.50 -3.10
N ARG A 497 -2.44 26.83 -2.89
CA ARG A 497 -1.92 27.81 -3.86
C ARG A 497 -0.55 27.43 -4.45
N GLN A 498 0.40 26.98 -3.62
CA GLN A 498 1.74 26.61 -4.10
C GLN A 498 1.70 25.48 -5.15
N GLN A 499 0.80 24.51 -5.00
CA GLN A 499 0.67 23.39 -5.94
C GLN A 499 0.28 23.92 -7.33
N LEU A 500 -0.74 24.77 -7.40
CA LEU A 500 -1.22 25.35 -8.64
C LEU A 500 -0.15 26.21 -9.33
N THR A 501 0.57 27.05 -8.58
CA THR A 501 1.66 27.90 -9.13
C THR A 501 2.86 27.10 -9.62
N HIS A 502 3.17 25.95 -9.00
CA HIS A 502 4.26 25.07 -9.44
C HIS A 502 3.81 24.01 -10.46
N SER A 503 2.58 24.07 -10.95
CA SER A 503 1.99 23.07 -11.87
C SER A 503 2.00 21.63 -11.33
N THR A 504 1.86 21.47 -10.01
CA THR A 504 1.77 20.17 -9.32
C THR A 504 0.38 19.96 -8.70
N ILE A 505 0.11 18.71 -8.32
CA ILE A 505 -1.05 18.30 -7.50
C ILE A 505 -0.52 17.25 -6.51
N ALA A 506 -0.75 17.47 -5.21
CA ALA A 506 -0.28 16.58 -4.14
C ALA A 506 -1.12 15.30 -4.03
N GLY A 507 -0.59 14.31 -3.30
CA GLY A 507 -1.25 13.03 -3.02
C GLY A 507 -0.75 11.85 -3.85
N THR A 508 -1.20 10.65 -3.46
CA THR A 508 -0.93 9.38 -4.15
C THR A 508 -1.65 9.30 -5.49
N ALA A 509 -1.28 8.32 -6.34
CA ALA A 509 -2.00 8.03 -7.58
C ALA A 509 -3.52 7.84 -7.36
N SER A 510 -3.92 7.10 -6.34
CA SER A 510 -5.34 6.87 -6.02
C SER A 510 -6.05 8.15 -5.57
N GLN A 511 -5.38 9.00 -4.77
CA GLN A 511 -5.91 10.31 -4.37
C GLN A 511 -6.07 11.27 -5.57
N LYS A 512 -5.09 11.31 -6.48
CA LYS A 512 -5.17 12.09 -7.72
C LYS A 512 -6.29 11.61 -8.64
N ARG A 513 -6.49 10.28 -8.75
CA ARG A 513 -7.61 9.69 -9.51
C ARG A 513 -8.96 9.96 -8.85
N CYS A 514 -9.04 9.94 -7.51
CA CYS A 514 -10.23 10.32 -6.73
C CYS A 514 -10.61 11.79 -7.00
N LEU A 515 -9.64 12.71 -6.89
CA LEU A 515 -9.86 14.12 -7.21
C LEU A 515 -10.27 14.34 -8.68
N PHE A 516 -9.66 13.63 -9.64
CA PHE A 516 -10.04 13.70 -11.05
C PHE A 516 -11.47 13.21 -11.28
N ARG A 517 -11.84 12.07 -10.67
CA ARG A 517 -13.17 11.45 -10.79
C ARG A 517 -14.26 12.35 -10.23
N LEU A 518 -14.04 12.92 -9.06
CA LEU A 518 -15.01 13.74 -8.35
C LEU A 518 -14.93 15.23 -8.71
N PHE A 519 -14.04 15.62 -9.64
CA PHE A 519 -13.84 17.02 -10.03
C PHE A 519 -15.15 17.74 -10.40
N PRO A 520 -16.02 17.18 -11.28
CA PRO A 520 -17.26 17.85 -11.64
C PRO A 520 -18.20 18.03 -10.44
N ILE A 521 -18.24 17.07 -9.53
CA ILE A 521 -19.12 17.11 -8.34
C ILE A 521 -18.59 18.12 -7.30
N ILE A 522 -17.26 18.27 -7.15
CA ILE A 522 -16.63 19.26 -6.25
C ILE A 522 -16.81 20.70 -6.77
N PHE A 523 -16.94 20.87 -8.10
CA PHE A 523 -17.04 22.16 -8.78
C PHE A 523 -18.32 22.31 -9.61
N HIS A 524 -19.41 21.65 -9.19
CA HIS A 524 -20.64 21.47 -9.96
C HIS A 524 -21.36 22.77 -10.34
N ASP A 525 -21.15 23.85 -9.59
CA ASP A 525 -21.76 25.17 -9.79
C ASP A 525 -20.99 26.07 -10.77
N ILE A 526 -19.82 25.62 -11.26
CA ILE A 526 -18.96 26.34 -12.20
C ILE A 526 -18.45 25.46 -13.35
N ILE A 527 -18.85 24.18 -13.41
CA ILE A 527 -18.29 23.21 -14.37
C ILE A 527 -18.62 23.59 -15.81
N ASP A 528 -19.83 24.11 -16.05
CA ASP A 528 -20.34 24.53 -17.35
C ASP A 528 -19.64 25.79 -17.90
N ASP A 529 -18.99 26.59 -17.04
CA ASP A 529 -18.24 27.80 -17.43
C ASP A 529 -16.82 27.49 -17.94
N LEU A 530 -16.35 26.24 -17.84
CA LEU A 530 -14.97 25.87 -18.16
C LEU A 530 -14.78 25.53 -19.64
N THR A 531 -13.99 26.34 -20.34
CA THR A 531 -13.63 26.12 -21.75
C THR A 531 -12.76 24.88 -21.95
N LEU A 532 -12.05 24.41 -20.91
CA LEU A 532 -11.28 23.18 -20.93
C LEU A 532 -12.09 21.91 -20.56
N LEU A 533 -13.40 22.03 -20.31
CA LEU A 533 -14.27 20.87 -20.02
C LEU A 533 -14.23 19.76 -21.10
N PRO A 534 -14.11 20.05 -22.42
CA PRO A 534 -13.98 18.99 -23.43
C PRO A 534 -12.72 18.11 -23.25
N LEU A 535 -11.60 18.70 -22.80
CA LEU A 535 -10.38 17.95 -22.47
C LEU A 535 -10.57 17.03 -21.26
N TYR A 536 -11.30 17.51 -20.24
CA TYR A 536 -11.68 16.69 -19.09
C TYR A 536 -12.54 15.49 -19.52
N THR A 537 -13.59 15.77 -20.29
CA THR A 537 -14.62 14.81 -20.69
C THR A 537 -14.05 13.67 -21.51
N ILE A 538 -13.26 13.98 -22.54
CA ILE A 538 -12.63 12.94 -23.38
C ILE A 538 -11.60 12.14 -22.57
N LEU A 539 -10.83 12.77 -21.67
CA LEU A 539 -9.93 12.02 -20.79
C LEU A 539 -10.69 11.11 -19.80
N ARG A 540 -11.81 11.58 -19.26
CA ARG A 540 -12.71 10.82 -18.37
C ARG A 540 -13.28 9.60 -19.09
N GLU A 541 -13.64 9.73 -20.36
CA GLU A 541 -14.08 8.64 -21.21
C GLU A 541 -12.95 7.64 -21.53
N ILE A 542 -11.77 8.11 -21.97
CA ILE A 542 -10.56 7.29 -22.18
C ILE A 542 -10.23 6.47 -20.93
N ILE A 543 -10.28 7.09 -19.75
CA ILE A 543 -10.02 6.43 -18.46
C ILE A 543 -11.08 5.38 -18.16
N SER A 544 -12.35 5.63 -18.51
CA SER A 544 -13.43 4.66 -18.31
C SER A 544 -13.18 3.38 -19.13
N TYR A 545 -12.74 3.51 -20.39
CA TYR A 545 -12.34 2.36 -21.21
C TYR A 545 -11.06 1.67 -20.70
N ILE A 546 -10.01 2.42 -20.37
CA ILE A 546 -8.72 1.85 -19.93
C ILE A 546 -8.84 1.08 -18.60
N TYR A 547 -9.78 1.46 -17.73
CA TYR A 547 -10.06 0.77 -16.47
C TYR A 547 -11.21 -0.25 -16.54
N ALA A 548 -11.86 -0.44 -17.70
CA ALA A 548 -12.95 -1.38 -17.84
C ALA A 548 -12.47 -2.83 -17.62
N ASN A 549 -13.17 -3.58 -16.76
CA ASN A 549 -12.97 -5.01 -16.56
C ASN A 549 -14.34 -5.70 -16.47
N PRO A 550 -14.75 -6.54 -17.45
CA PRO A 550 -14.03 -6.89 -18.68
C PRO A 550 -14.08 -5.78 -19.76
N LEU A 551 -13.06 -5.74 -20.62
CA LEU A 551 -12.99 -4.84 -21.78
C LEU A 551 -13.41 -5.59 -23.06
N ARG A 552 -14.38 -5.05 -23.83
CA ARG A 552 -14.77 -5.63 -25.13
C ARG A 552 -13.77 -5.19 -26.21
N LYS A 553 -13.10 -6.14 -26.91
CA LYS A 553 -12.11 -5.81 -27.97
C LYS A 553 -12.66 -4.93 -29.10
N SER A 554 -13.97 -4.98 -29.34
CA SER A 554 -14.68 -4.11 -30.30
C SER A 554 -14.62 -2.61 -29.96
N TRP A 555 -14.29 -2.22 -28.72
CA TRP A 555 -14.15 -0.83 -28.30
C TRP A 555 -12.79 -0.21 -28.67
N LEU A 556 -11.78 -1.02 -29.02
CA LEU A 556 -10.43 -0.54 -29.30
C LEU A 556 -10.33 0.53 -30.41
N PRO A 557 -11.03 0.42 -31.56
CA PRO A 557 -11.00 1.49 -32.58
C PRO A 557 -11.58 2.82 -32.09
N TYR A 558 -12.57 2.77 -31.20
CA TYR A 558 -13.17 3.97 -30.61
C TYR A 558 -12.23 4.62 -29.58
N LEU A 559 -11.61 3.82 -28.72
CA LEU A 559 -10.58 4.28 -27.77
C LEU A 559 -9.38 4.92 -28.48
N ASP A 560 -8.91 4.36 -29.61
CA ASP A 560 -7.88 4.97 -30.44
C ASP A 560 -8.31 6.35 -31.00
N GLY A 561 -9.56 6.46 -31.45
CA GLY A 561 -10.17 7.73 -31.86
C GLY A 561 -10.16 8.77 -30.73
N LEU A 562 -10.64 8.40 -29.54
CA LEU A 562 -10.64 9.27 -28.35
C LEU A 562 -9.22 9.72 -27.98
N CYS A 563 -8.25 8.80 -27.91
CA CYS A 563 -6.87 9.14 -27.59
C CYS A 563 -6.23 10.11 -28.59
N LYS A 564 -6.54 9.95 -29.89
CA LYS A 564 -6.09 10.89 -30.94
C LYS A 564 -6.77 12.25 -30.84
N GLN A 565 -8.07 12.28 -30.57
CA GLN A 565 -8.83 13.51 -30.36
C GLN A 565 -8.31 14.28 -29.14
N PHE A 566 -8.11 13.61 -28.01
CA PHE A 566 -7.50 14.18 -26.81
C PHE A 566 -6.11 14.77 -27.09
N HIS A 567 -5.26 14.05 -27.82
CA HIS A 567 -3.94 14.54 -28.22
C HIS A 567 -4.01 15.82 -29.07
N CYS A 568 -4.98 15.91 -29.99
CA CYS A 568 -5.16 17.11 -30.83
C CYS A 568 -5.67 18.30 -30.01
N LEU A 569 -6.67 18.10 -29.14
CA LEU A 569 -7.16 19.15 -28.23
C LEU A 569 -6.09 19.60 -27.23
N MET A 570 -5.19 18.70 -26.81
CA MET A 570 -4.04 19.05 -25.97
C MET A 570 -3.04 19.95 -26.71
N ILE A 571 -2.85 19.78 -28.02
CA ILE A 571 -2.05 20.68 -28.86
C ILE A 571 -2.76 22.03 -29.05
N GLU A 572 -4.08 22.01 -29.29
CA GLU A 572 -4.88 23.20 -29.56
C GLU A 572 -4.99 24.13 -28.33
N HIS A 573 -5.44 23.60 -27.20
CA HIS A 573 -5.74 24.40 -26.00
C HIS A 573 -4.57 24.51 -25.02
N LEU A 574 -3.69 23.49 -24.95
CA LEU A 574 -2.62 23.41 -23.95
C LEU A 574 -1.24 23.04 -24.57
N PRO A 575 -0.78 23.68 -25.67
CA PRO A 575 0.41 23.27 -26.42
C PRO A 575 1.67 23.17 -25.55
N ALA A 576 1.87 24.09 -24.61
CA ALA A 576 3.00 24.06 -23.67
C ALA A 576 2.99 22.87 -22.69
N ARG A 577 1.85 22.17 -22.55
CA ARG A 577 1.64 21.03 -21.65
C ARG A 577 1.52 19.68 -22.38
N VAL A 578 1.78 19.62 -23.69
CA VAL A 578 1.88 18.33 -24.41
C VAL A 578 3.15 17.62 -23.96
N THR A 579 3.01 16.67 -23.04
CA THR A 579 4.12 15.87 -22.47
C THR A 579 4.21 14.49 -23.10
N PRO A 580 5.34 13.77 -22.97
CA PRO A 580 5.46 12.36 -23.33
C PRO A 580 4.33 11.46 -22.82
N LYS A 581 3.80 11.71 -21.62
CA LYS A 581 2.67 10.95 -21.05
C LYS A 581 1.35 11.16 -21.82
N VAL A 582 1.13 12.34 -22.41
CA VAL A 582 0.00 12.60 -23.32
C VAL A 582 0.11 11.75 -24.59
N HIS A 583 1.33 11.60 -25.13
CA HIS A 583 1.56 10.68 -26.24
C HIS A 583 1.39 9.20 -25.82
N PHE A 584 1.85 8.80 -24.63
CA PHE A 584 1.74 7.41 -24.18
C PHE A 584 0.28 6.90 -24.12
N LEU A 585 -0.71 7.76 -23.81
CA LEU A 585 -2.14 7.41 -23.94
C LEU A 585 -2.52 6.86 -25.32
N THR A 586 -1.88 7.35 -26.39
CA THR A 586 -2.15 6.93 -27.77
C THR A 586 -1.61 5.53 -28.10
N GLU A 587 -0.71 5.00 -27.27
CA GLU A 587 -0.21 3.63 -27.39
C GLU A 587 -1.07 2.62 -26.58
N TYR A 588 -2.04 3.06 -25.77
CA TYR A 588 -2.84 2.15 -24.93
C TYR A 588 -3.69 1.18 -25.76
N THR A 589 -4.30 1.61 -26.87
CA THR A 589 -5.10 0.71 -27.72
C THR A 589 -4.26 -0.47 -28.23
N ARG A 590 -3.05 -0.19 -28.74
CA ARG A 590 -2.11 -1.23 -29.19
C ARG A 590 -1.61 -2.08 -28.01
N SER A 591 -1.35 -1.46 -26.86
CA SER A 591 -0.96 -2.18 -25.65
C SER A 591 -2.05 -3.15 -25.20
N ILE A 592 -3.32 -2.75 -25.22
CA ILE A 592 -4.45 -3.61 -24.84
C ILE A 592 -4.59 -4.79 -25.81
N GLU A 593 -4.38 -4.56 -27.10
CA GLU A 593 -4.40 -5.62 -28.10
C GLU A 593 -3.26 -6.65 -27.91
N MET A 594 -2.08 -6.24 -27.45
CA MET A 594 -0.93 -7.13 -27.25
C MET A 594 -0.90 -7.79 -25.85
N HIS A 595 -1.31 -7.07 -24.80
CA HIS A 595 -1.09 -7.46 -23.39
C HIS A 595 -2.37 -7.64 -22.57
N GLY A 596 -3.56 -7.45 -23.16
CA GLY A 596 -4.82 -7.51 -22.42
C GLY A 596 -5.09 -6.28 -21.54
N LEU A 597 -5.77 -6.46 -20.41
CA LEU A 597 -6.25 -5.32 -19.61
C LEU A 597 -5.08 -4.52 -19.02
N PRO A 598 -5.05 -3.17 -19.11
CA PRO A 598 -3.90 -2.40 -18.62
C PRO A 598 -3.72 -2.48 -17.10
N ILE A 599 -4.79 -2.80 -16.35
CA ILE A 599 -4.75 -2.94 -14.89
C ILE A 599 -3.93 -4.16 -14.44
N LEU A 600 -3.78 -5.19 -15.29
CA LEU A 600 -2.96 -6.37 -15.00
C LEU A 600 -1.47 -5.99 -14.87
N ASN A 601 -1.07 -4.99 -15.65
CA ASN A 601 0.31 -4.53 -15.79
C ASN A 601 0.62 -3.30 -14.92
N SER A 602 -0.29 -2.89 -14.03
CA SER A 602 -0.13 -1.63 -13.29
C SER A 602 0.81 -1.74 -12.08
N CYS A 603 1.68 -0.73 -11.93
CA CYS A 603 2.65 -0.66 -10.84
C CYS A 603 2.04 -0.40 -9.44
N MET A 604 0.75 -0.06 -9.35
CA MET A 604 0.10 0.33 -8.11
C MET A 604 0.19 -0.71 -6.98
N ARG A 605 0.09 -2.00 -7.29
CA ARG A 605 0.20 -3.06 -6.28
C ARG A 605 1.64 -3.33 -5.86
N PHE A 606 2.61 -3.12 -6.75
CA PHE A 606 4.03 -3.21 -6.43
C PHE A 606 4.49 -2.02 -5.57
N GLU A 607 3.97 -0.81 -5.76
CA GLU A 607 4.20 0.31 -4.82
C GLU A 607 3.57 0.05 -3.43
N ALA A 608 2.39 -0.55 -3.38
CA ALA A 608 1.81 -1.02 -2.11
C ALA A 608 2.68 -2.10 -1.45
N LYS A 609 3.34 -2.98 -2.24
CA LYS A 609 4.34 -3.94 -1.75
C LYS A 609 5.60 -3.24 -1.23
N HIS A 610 6.05 -2.17 -1.86
CA HIS A 610 7.16 -1.35 -1.37
C HIS A 610 6.89 -0.73 -0.01
N LEU A 611 5.66 -0.30 0.29
CA LEU A 611 5.28 0.25 1.59
C LEU A 611 5.53 -0.75 2.74
N TYR A 612 5.26 -2.04 2.54
CA TYR A 612 5.57 -3.10 3.51
C TYR A 612 7.08 -3.17 3.84
N PHE A 613 7.96 -3.07 2.84
CA PHE A 613 9.41 -3.05 3.06
C PHE A 613 9.88 -1.76 3.74
N LYS A 614 9.33 -0.59 3.36
CA LYS A 614 9.58 0.70 4.01
C LYS A 614 9.19 0.63 5.51
N GLN A 615 8.03 0.08 5.84
CA GLN A 615 7.58 -0.11 7.22
C GLN A 615 8.48 -1.05 8.04
N ILE A 616 8.97 -2.15 7.47
CA ILE A 616 9.91 -3.05 8.15
C ILE A 616 11.26 -2.36 8.41
N ALA A 617 11.80 -1.65 7.43
CA ALA A 617 13.07 -0.93 7.59
C ALA A 617 13.01 0.06 8.75
N ILE A 618 11.90 0.82 8.85
CA ILE A 618 11.65 1.77 9.95
C ILE A 618 11.45 1.03 11.28
N ARG A 619 10.54 0.05 11.36
CA ARG A 619 10.17 -0.60 12.63
C ARG A 619 11.26 -1.49 13.23
N THR A 620 12.11 -2.09 12.41
CA THR A 620 13.14 -3.04 12.90
C THR A 620 14.42 -2.37 13.41
N PHE A 621 14.71 -1.12 12.98
CA PHE A 621 15.94 -0.38 13.29
C PHE A 621 17.25 -1.18 13.05
N ASN A 622 17.22 -2.19 12.17
CA ASN A 622 18.37 -3.06 11.91
C ASN A 622 19.10 -2.67 10.62
N PHE A 623 20.05 -1.76 10.74
CA PHE A 623 20.79 -1.21 9.59
C PHE A 623 22.06 -2.00 9.23
N LYS A 624 22.40 -3.10 9.93
CA LYS A 624 23.61 -3.90 9.64
C LYS A 624 23.58 -4.60 8.29
N ASN A 625 22.44 -5.20 7.97
CA ASN A 625 22.15 -5.78 6.66
C ASN A 625 20.65 -5.63 6.40
N PRO A 626 20.22 -4.46 5.87
CA PRO A 626 18.82 -4.19 5.57
C PRO A 626 18.25 -5.20 4.59
N LEU A 627 18.97 -5.50 3.50
CA LEU A 627 18.49 -6.37 2.43
C LEU A 627 18.20 -7.79 2.92
N LEU A 628 19.10 -8.39 3.71
CA LEU A 628 18.87 -9.69 4.34
C LEU A 628 17.65 -9.64 5.28
N THR A 629 17.53 -8.58 6.08
CA THR A 629 16.41 -8.39 7.01
C THR A 629 15.08 -8.32 6.26
N LEU A 630 15.00 -7.49 5.23
CA LEU A 630 13.81 -7.31 4.38
C LEU A 630 13.41 -8.60 3.67
N THR A 631 14.35 -9.28 3.00
CA THR A 631 14.09 -10.55 2.27
C THR A 631 13.61 -11.65 3.20
N LYS A 632 14.22 -11.76 4.38
CA LYS A 632 13.87 -12.74 5.40
C LYS A 632 12.50 -12.50 6.02
N ARG A 633 12.17 -11.24 6.34
CA ARG A 633 10.85 -10.84 6.84
C ARG A 633 9.76 -11.14 5.80
N HIS A 634 10.04 -10.89 4.52
CA HIS A 634 9.17 -11.28 3.41
C HIS A 634 8.91 -12.79 3.38
N GLN A 635 9.95 -13.62 3.47
CA GLN A 635 9.79 -15.08 3.50
C GLN A 635 8.99 -15.56 4.73
N LEU A 636 9.25 -15.01 5.92
CA LEU A 636 8.45 -15.33 7.11
C LEU A 636 6.97 -14.97 6.95
N ARG A 637 6.66 -13.83 6.33
CA ARG A 637 5.27 -13.44 6.01
C ARG A 637 4.63 -14.43 5.03
N TYR A 638 5.38 -14.89 4.02
CA TYR A 638 4.88 -15.89 3.07
C TYR A 638 4.54 -17.22 3.76
N CYS A 639 5.39 -17.68 4.68
CA CYS A 639 5.15 -18.89 5.48
C CYS A 639 3.88 -18.80 6.34
N MET A 640 3.64 -17.64 6.94
CA MET A 640 2.46 -17.36 7.75
C MET A 640 1.17 -17.42 6.91
N LEU A 641 1.19 -16.84 5.70
CA LEU A 641 0.03 -16.77 4.80
C LEU A 641 -0.36 -18.16 4.28
N ASN A 642 0.61 -18.94 3.79
CA ASN A 642 0.37 -20.28 3.23
C ASN A 642 -0.19 -21.28 4.24
N ASN A 643 0.00 -21.03 5.55
CA ASN A 643 -0.50 -21.86 6.64
C ASN A 643 -1.75 -21.28 7.32
N SER A 644 -2.37 -20.26 6.72
CA SER A 644 -3.66 -19.75 7.14
C SER A 644 -4.77 -20.38 6.30
N ASN A 645 -5.72 -21.08 6.95
CA ASN A 645 -6.92 -21.63 6.28
C ASN A 645 -7.80 -20.54 5.62
N SER A 646 -7.49 -19.26 5.88
CA SER A 646 -8.10 -18.04 5.37
C SER A 646 -8.10 -17.88 3.84
N PHE A 647 -7.37 -18.73 3.10
CA PHE A 647 -7.31 -18.72 1.64
C PHE A 647 -8.04 -19.90 0.96
N CYS A 648 -8.63 -20.81 1.73
CA CYS A 648 -9.64 -21.69 1.17
C CYS A 648 -10.85 -20.86 0.71
N TYR A 649 -11.48 -21.23 -0.41
CA TYR A 649 -12.71 -20.64 -0.95
C TYR A 649 -13.95 -20.95 -0.07
N SER A 650 -13.86 -20.78 1.25
CA SER A 650 -14.98 -20.93 2.19
C SER A 650 -15.77 -19.62 2.22
N SER A 651 -16.90 -19.61 1.50
CA SER A 651 -17.83 -18.49 1.29
C SER A 651 -17.23 -17.24 0.65
N SER A 652 -17.81 -16.85 -0.49
CA SER A 652 -17.63 -15.57 -1.18
C SER A 652 -17.86 -14.35 -0.29
N ILE A 653 -18.77 -14.49 0.69
CA ILE A 653 -19.24 -13.49 1.63
C ILE A 653 -18.73 -13.80 3.05
N THR A 654 -18.07 -12.84 3.71
CA THR A 654 -17.78 -12.91 5.16
C THR A 654 -18.47 -11.79 5.94
N VAL A 655 -18.98 -12.11 7.14
CA VAL A 655 -19.73 -11.17 8.00
C VAL A 655 -18.79 -10.58 9.06
N ARG A 656 -18.59 -9.25 9.07
CA ARG A 656 -17.65 -8.61 10.01
C ARG A 656 -18.23 -8.43 11.41
N SER A 657 -19.49 -8.00 11.50
CA SER A 657 -20.23 -7.91 12.76
C SER A 657 -21.72 -8.06 12.51
N SER A 658 -22.45 -8.58 13.49
CA SER A 658 -23.90 -8.72 13.41
C SER A 658 -24.57 -8.59 14.77
N LYS A 659 -25.87 -8.27 14.75
CA LYS A 659 -26.70 -8.05 15.92
C LYS A 659 -28.00 -8.83 15.77
N SER A 660 -28.37 -9.61 16.79
CA SER A 660 -29.64 -10.34 16.75
C SER A 660 -30.83 -9.39 16.76
N ILE A 661 -31.77 -9.63 15.85
CA ILE A 661 -33.01 -8.89 15.70
C ILE A 661 -34.19 -9.83 15.81
N LYS A 662 -35.22 -9.40 16.55
CA LYS A 662 -36.49 -10.10 16.61
C LYS A 662 -37.32 -9.76 15.38
N TRP A 663 -37.96 -10.76 14.78
CA TRP A 663 -38.94 -10.60 13.69
C TRP A 663 -39.90 -9.42 13.91
N SER A 664 -40.40 -9.26 15.14
CA SER A 664 -41.31 -8.19 15.54
C SER A 664 -40.74 -6.76 15.50
N LYS A 665 -39.44 -6.57 15.26
CA LYS A 665 -38.80 -5.26 15.05
C LYS A 665 -38.58 -4.89 13.58
N LEU A 666 -38.64 -5.85 12.66
CA LEU A 666 -38.54 -5.57 11.22
C LEU A 666 -39.77 -4.80 10.73
N SER A 667 -39.64 -3.96 9.71
CA SER A 667 -40.78 -3.23 9.13
C SER A 667 -41.77 -4.20 8.44
N ILE A 668 -43.03 -3.79 8.27
CA ILE A 668 -44.05 -4.62 7.59
C ILE A 668 -43.64 -4.97 6.15
N PRO A 669 -43.10 -4.04 5.32
CA PRO A 669 -42.58 -4.37 4.00
C PRO A 669 -41.46 -5.43 4.02
N VAL A 670 -40.49 -5.29 4.93
CA VAL A 670 -39.39 -6.25 5.09
C VAL A 670 -39.90 -7.63 5.48
N ARG A 671 -40.83 -7.73 6.44
CA ARG A 671 -41.43 -9.03 6.81
C ARG A 671 -42.16 -9.70 5.65
N ARG A 672 -42.86 -8.93 4.80
CA ARG A 672 -43.56 -9.46 3.61
C ARG A 672 -42.61 -10.06 2.58
N LEU A 673 -41.42 -9.48 2.39
CA LEU A 673 -40.39 -10.05 1.52
C LEU A 673 -39.83 -11.35 2.09
N LEU A 674 -39.62 -11.40 3.41
CA LEU A 674 -38.96 -12.52 4.09
C LEU A 674 -39.88 -13.70 4.41
N ILE A 675 -41.21 -13.54 4.39
CA ILE A 675 -42.19 -14.54 4.87
C ILE A 675 -42.15 -15.88 4.12
N ASN A 676 -41.63 -15.89 2.88
CA ASN A 676 -41.47 -17.10 2.07
C ASN A 676 -40.12 -17.81 2.29
N PHE A 677 -39.19 -17.19 3.03
CA PHE A 677 -37.81 -17.65 3.22
C PHE A 677 -37.47 -17.99 4.68
N ILE A 678 -38.29 -17.54 5.65
CA ILE A 678 -37.98 -17.57 7.08
C ILE A 678 -39.25 -17.85 7.90
N ASN A 679 -39.13 -18.64 8.98
CA ASN A 679 -40.17 -18.79 10.00
C ASN A 679 -40.02 -17.70 11.09
N GLU A 680 -41.11 -17.31 11.75
CA GLU A 680 -41.06 -16.27 12.81
C GLU A 680 -40.17 -16.63 14.03
N THR A 681 -39.79 -17.91 14.16
CA THR A 681 -38.92 -18.45 15.22
C THR A 681 -37.43 -18.43 14.88
N ASP A 682 -37.05 -18.16 13.63
CA ASP A 682 -35.64 -18.24 13.21
C ASP A 682 -34.78 -17.12 13.82
N LEU A 683 -33.49 -17.43 14.02
CA LEU A 683 -32.51 -16.46 14.49
C LEU A 683 -32.08 -15.57 13.31
N ILE A 684 -32.49 -14.29 13.37
CA ILE A 684 -32.13 -13.27 12.40
C ILE A 684 -31.04 -12.38 12.98
N TYR A 685 -29.94 -12.25 12.25
CA TYR A 685 -28.83 -11.37 12.59
C TYR A 685 -28.72 -10.26 11.54
N GLU A 686 -28.85 -9.00 11.95
CA GLU A 686 -28.60 -7.85 11.06
C GLU A 686 -27.10 -7.52 11.08
N CYS A 687 -26.49 -7.51 9.91
CA CYS A 687 -25.08 -7.22 9.67
C CYS A 687 -24.91 -5.72 9.37
N THR A 688 -23.88 -5.08 9.93
CA THR A 688 -23.54 -3.69 9.54
C THR A 688 -22.90 -3.63 8.16
N SER A 689 -22.12 -4.67 7.85
CA SER A 689 -21.41 -4.85 6.59
C SER A 689 -21.06 -6.33 6.37
N ILE A 690 -20.85 -6.67 5.11
CA ILE A 690 -20.31 -7.95 4.66
C ILE A 690 -19.14 -7.69 3.71
N TYR A 691 -18.24 -8.64 3.55
CA TYR A 691 -17.19 -8.59 2.52
C TYR A 691 -17.49 -9.61 1.44
N TYR A 692 -17.83 -9.15 0.24
CA TYR A 692 -17.91 -9.98 -0.96
C TYR A 692 -16.64 -9.79 -1.78
N HIS A 693 -15.85 -10.85 -1.99
CA HIS A 693 -14.60 -10.80 -2.75
C HIS A 693 -13.64 -9.64 -2.34
N HIS A 694 -13.51 -9.41 -1.03
CA HIS A 694 -12.78 -8.30 -0.39
C HIS A 694 -13.38 -6.89 -0.53
N MET A 695 -14.47 -6.71 -1.27
CA MET A 695 -15.25 -5.46 -1.28
C MET A 695 -16.20 -5.42 -0.08
N ASN A 696 -16.10 -4.36 0.73
CA ASN A 696 -16.99 -4.14 1.87
C ASN A 696 -18.33 -3.57 1.38
N VAL A 697 -19.40 -4.35 1.47
CA VAL A 697 -20.77 -3.93 1.17
C VAL A 697 -21.50 -3.67 2.49
N ARG A 698 -22.15 -2.52 2.61
CA ARG A 698 -22.82 -2.05 3.84
C ARG A 698 -24.21 -1.47 3.58
N THR A 699 -25.03 -1.33 4.61
CA THR A 699 -26.26 -0.52 4.52
C THR A 699 -25.96 0.90 4.02
N GLY A 700 -26.80 1.40 3.13
CA GLY A 700 -26.66 2.67 2.41
C GLY A 700 -25.83 2.62 1.12
N SER A 701 -25.18 1.48 0.80
CA SER A 701 -24.44 1.34 -0.46
C SER A 701 -25.40 1.27 -1.66
N ILE A 702 -25.04 1.93 -2.75
CA ILE A 702 -25.75 1.84 -4.03
C ILE A 702 -25.01 0.82 -4.91
N VAL A 703 -25.76 -0.08 -5.54
CA VAL A 703 -25.26 -1.10 -6.47
C VAL A 703 -26.05 -1.07 -7.79
N VAL A 704 -25.45 -1.50 -8.88
CA VAL A 704 -26.15 -1.78 -10.15
C VAL A 704 -26.74 -3.19 -10.06
N HIS A 705 -28.05 -3.29 -9.96
CA HIS A 705 -28.73 -4.57 -9.91
C HIS A 705 -28.62 -5.31 -11.25
N HIS A 706 -28.95 -4.60 -12.34
CA HIS A 706 -28.95 -5.13 -13.71
C HIS A 706 -28.96 -3.99 -14.73
N LEU A 707 -28.73 -4.32 -16.00
CA LEU A 707 -28.94 -3.39 -17.12
C LEU A 707 -30.31 -3.61 -17.76
N ALA A 708 -30.98 -2.53 -18.16
CA ALA A 708 -32.25 -2.57 -18.88
C ALA A 708 -32.03 -3.16 -20.29
N HIS A 709 -32.76 -4.23 -20.62
CA HIS A 709 -32.50 -5.09 -21.79
C HIS A 709 -32.52 -4.41 -23.17
N ALA A 710 -33.14 -3.24 -23.32
CA ALA A 710 -33.26 -2.55 -24.62
C ALA A 710 -32.13 -1.54 -24.89
N GLU A 711 -31.57 -0.93 -23.86
CA GLU A 711 -30.72 0.27 -23.98
C GLU A 711 -29.40 0.17 -23.17
N GLU A 712 -29.12 -0.99 -22.55
CA GLU A 712 -27.99 -1.22 -21.62
C GLU A 712 -27.92 -0.22 -20.42
N ILE A 713 -28.99 0.55 -20.16
CA ILE A 713 -29.06 1.53 -19.05
C ILE A 713 -28.96 0.82 -17.69
N PRO A 714 -28.08 1.25 -16.77
CA PRO A 714 -27.99 0.67 -15.44
C PRO A 714 -29.23 0.97 -14.60
N ILE A 715 -29.75 -0.05 -13.93
CA ILE A 715 -30.81 0.07 -12.92
C ILE A 715 -30.18 -0.17 -11.55
N PHE A 716 -30.23 0.86 -10.71
CA PHE A 716 -29.58 0.88 -9.41
C PHE A 716 -30.53 0.41 -8.29
N CYS A 717 -29.96 0.04 -7.15
CA CYS A 717 -30.70 -0.07 -5.89
C CYS A 717 -29.81 0.30 -4.70
N GLN A 718 -30.41 0.83 -3.63
CA GLN A 718 -29.71 1.12 -2.37
C GLN A 718 -29.97 0.00 -1.36
N ILE A 719 -28.93 -0.49 -0.69
CA ILE A 719 -29.04 -1.55 0.32
C ILE A 719 -29.57 -0.98 1.64
N HIS A 720 -30.69 -1.52 2.14
CA HIS A 720 -31.27 -1.13 3.44
C HIS A 720 -30.89 -2.12 4.55
N HIS A 721 -30.99 -3.42 4.29
CA HIS A 721 -30.68 -4.45 5.29
C HIS A 721 -29.76 -5.52 4.71
N LEU A 722 -28.74 -5.89 5.49
CA LEU A 722 -27.92 -7.08 5.29
C LEU A 722 -28.27 -8.05 6.42
N LEU A 723 -28.90 -9.18 6.11
CA LEU A 723 -29.38 -10.12 7.11
C LEU A 723 -28.67 -11.47 6.95
N ASN A 724 -28.15 -12.03 8.04
CA ASN A 724 -27.71 -13.42 8.10
C ASN A 724 -28.78 -14.25 8.82
N ILE A 725 -29.33 -15.23 8.12
CA ILE A 725 -30.42 -16.10 8.57
C ILE A 725 -30.01 -17.53 8.23
N GLN A 726 -29.93 -18.42 9.24
CA GLN A 726 -29.53 -19.82 9.06
C GLN A 726 -28.25 -19.98 8.19
N GLU A 727 -27.22 -19.17 8.48
CA GLU A 727 -25.92 -19.13 7.77
C GLU A 727 -25.99 -18.64 6.30
N LYS A 728 -27.13 -18.12 5.85
CA LYS A 728 -27.29 -17.50 4.53
C LYS A 728 -27.42 -15.97 4.64
N THR A 729 -26.65 -15.26 3.83
CA THR A 729 -26.80 -13.80 3.68
C THR A 729 -27.97 -13.49 2.74
N THR A 730 -28.88 -12.63 3.19
CA THR A 730 -30.02 -12.10 2.44
C THR A 730 -29.93 -10.58 2.44
N THR A 731 -29.91 -9.97 1.27
CA THR A 731 -29.82 -8.50 1.12
C THR A 731 -31.19 -7.95 0.73
N ILE A 732 -31.63 -6.90 1.43
CA ILE A 732 -32.83 -6.14 1.07
C ILE A 732 -32.41 -4.75 0.62
N ALA A 733 -32.86 -4.37 -0.57
CA ALA A 733 -32.55 -3.10 -1.20
C ALA A 733 -33.83 -2.39 -1.67
N GLU A 734 -33.77 -1.07 -1.79
CA GLU A 734 -34.80 -0.25 -2.44
C GLU A 734 -34.36 0.06 -3.87
N MET A 735 -35.23 -0.22 -4.84
CA MET A 735 -34.96 0.02 -6.26
C MET A 735 -34.94 1.52 -6.56
N LEU A 736 -33.98 1.94 -7.39
CA LEU A 736 -33.83 3.31 -7.86
C LEU A 736 -34.21 3.37 -9.34
N ASN A 737 -35.04 4.34 -9.74
CA ASN A 737 -35.33 4.62 -11.15
C ASN A 737 -34.22 5.52 -11.70
N THR A 738 -33.63 5.15 -12.83
CA THR A 738 -32.62 5.96 -13.53
C THR A 738 -33.33 6.99 -14.41
N ILE A 739 -33.06 8.27 -14.18
CA ILE A 739 -33.73 9.40 -14.87
C ILE A 739 -32.95 9.77 -16.13
N SER A 740 -31.67 10.08 -15.97
CA SER A 740 -30.76 10.49 -17.05
C SER A 740 -29.30 10.31 -16.65
N PHE A 741 -28.40 10.35 -17.64
CA PHE A 741 -26.97 10.53 -17.41
C PHE A 741 -26.62 12.00 -17.66
N ASP A 742 -25.97 12.64 -16.70
CA ASP A 742 -25.41 13.98 -16.82
C ASP A 742 -23.96 13.87 -17.31
N GLU A 743 -23.70 14.32 -18.54
CA GLU A 743 -22.38 14.27 -19.17
C GLU A 743 -21.37 15.24 -18.53
N ASN A 744 -21.83 16.39 -18.02
CA ASN A 744 -20.97 17.41 -17.41
C ASN A 744 -20.52 17.00 -16.02
N LEU A 745 -21.43 16.42 -15.22
CA LEU A 745 -21.12 15.81 -13.92
C LEU A 745 -20.51 14.42 -14.03
N TRP A 746 -20.65 13.77 -15.18
CA TRP A 746 -20.28 12.37 -15.46
C TRP A 746 -20.93 11.39 -14.46
N SER A 747 -22.23 11.51 -14.25
CA SER A 747 -22.98 10.76 -13.23
C SER A 747 -24.44 10.49 -13.63
N TYR A 748 -25.07 9.49 -13.02
CA TYR A 748 -26.49 9.20 -13.24
C TYR A 748 -27.37 9.92 -12.21
N GLU A 749 -28.42 10.57 -12.69
CA GLU A 749 -29.52 11.05 -11.85
C GLU A 749 -30.50 9.90 -11.59
N VAL A 750 -30.87 9.70 -10.32
CA VAL A 750 -31.71 8.58 -9.88
C VAL A 750 -32.71 9.01 -8.80
N GLU A 751 -33.90 8.41 -8.79
CA GLU A 751 -34.91 8.60 -7.74
C GLU A 751 -35.27 7.29 -7.02
N PHE A 752 -35.76 7.37 -5.79
CA PHE A 752 -36.29 6.23 -5.04
C PHE A 752 -37.67 5.81 -5.56
N SER A 753 -37.80 4.55 -5.99
CA SER A 753 -39.07 4.00 -6.48
C SER A 753 -40.07 3.64 -5.38
N GLY A 754 -39.67 3.67 -4.09
CA GLY A 754 -40.45 3.12 -2.98
C GLY A 754 -40.56 1.58 -2.97
N THR A 755 -39.92 0.88 -3.92
CA THR A 755 -40.05 -0.57 -4.10
C THR A 755 -38.88 -1.31 -3.46
N LEU A 756 -39.16 -1.97 -2.33
CA LEU A 756 -38.20 -2.86 -1.67
C LEU A 756 -38.20 -4.25 -2.32
N VAL A 757 -37.00 -4.80 -2.53
CA VAL A 757 -36.74 -6.12 -3.11
C VAL A 757 -35.69 -6.88 -2.31
N THR A 758 -35.70 -8.21 -2.41
CA THR A 758 -34.56 -9.06 -2.03
C THR A 758 -33.61 -9.18 -3.21
N ILE A 759 -32.34 -8.83 -3.02
CA ILE A 759 -31.30 -8.98 -4.03
C ILE A 759 -30.25 -9.99 -3.58
N ASP A 760 -29.59 -10.60 -4.54
CA ASP A 760 -28.37 -11.36 -4.32
C ASP A 760 -27.17 -10.55 -4.81
N ILE A 761 -26.18 -10.36 -3.94
CA ILE A 761 -25.00 -9.54 -4.21
C ILE A 761 -24.08 -10.23 -5.24
N GLU A 762 -24.14 -11.56 -5.35
CA GLU A 762 -23.39 -12.30 -6.37
C GLU A 762 -23.97 -12.11 -7.80
N HIS A 763 -25.24 -11.74 -7.88
CA HIS A 763 -25.99 -11.56 -9.13
C HIS A 763 -26.15 -10.09 -9.55
N CYS A 764 -25.68 -9.13 -8.74
CA CYS A 764 -25.63 -7.73 -9.11
C CYS A 764 -24.61 -7.52 -10.25
N PHE A 765 -24.96 -6.68 -11.23
CA PHE A 765 -24.08 -6.35 -12.36
C PHE A 765 -22.80 -5.64 -11.92
N ASP A 766 -22.91 -4.70 -10.97
CA ASP A 766 -21.77 -4.04 -10.33
C ASP A 766 -22.14 -3.65 -8.89
N ILE A 767 -21.35 -4.10 -7.92
CA ILE A 767 -21.56 -3.80 -6.50
C ILE A 767 -20.75 -2.59 -6.01
N HIS A 768 -19.96 -1.99 -6.90
CA HIS A 768 -19.15 -0.82 -6.67
C HIS A 768 -19.19 0.13 -7.89
N PRO A 769 -20.38 0.64 -8.29
CA PRO A 769 -20.48 1.58 -9.40
C PRO A 769 -19.63 2.82 -9.15
N HIS A 770 -18.59 2.98 -9.95
CA HIS A 770 -17.78 4.20 -10.03
C HIS A 770 -18.47 5.28 -10.88
N CYS A 771 -19.73 5.58 -10.57
CA CYS A 771 -20.35 6.84 -10.95
C CYS A 771 -19.57 7.97 -10.24
#